data_AF-A0A8E6RDK9-F1
#
_entry.id   AF-A0A8E6RDK9-F1
#
_cell.length_a   1.000
_cell.length_b   1.000
_cell.length_c   1.000
_cell.angle_alpha   90.00
_cell.angle_beta   90.00
_cell.angle_gamma   90.00
#
_symmetry.space_group_name_H-M   'P 1'
#
loop_
_entity.id
_entity.type
_entity.pdbx_description
1 polymer ?
#
loop_
_entity_poly.entity_id
_entity_poly.type
_entity_poly.pdbx_seq_one_letter_code
_entity_poly.pdbx_strand_id
1 'polypeptide(L)'
;MMPGEKQQTGVSRRTLVKSAALGSLALAAGGVSLPFGMRTAAAAVQQAMRNEEDKIVWGACSVNCGSRCALRLHVKDNEVWWVETDNTGDDVYGNHQVRACLRGRSIRRRINHPDRLNYPMKRVGRRGEGKFERISWQEALDTISASLKKTVETYGNEAVYIHYSSGIVGGNITRSSPAASPVKRLMNCYGGSLNQYGSYSTAQISCAMPYTYGSNDGNSTSDIENSKLVVMFGNNPAETRMSGGGITWFLEQARERSNARLIVIDPRYTDTAAGREDEWIPIRPGTDAALVAGIAWVLINENLVDQPFLDNYCIGYDEKTLPADAPPNGHYKAYILGQGEDGIAKTPQWASHITGIPADRIIKLAREIGSVKPAYICQGWGPQRQANGEQTARAIAMLPILTGNVGIHGGNSGARESTYTITIERLPVLENPVKTAISCFSWTDAIARGPEMTALRDGVRGKDKLDVPIKFLWNYAGNTLINQHSDINKTHEILQDEAKCEMIVVIDNFMTSSAKYADILLPDLMTVEQEDIIPNDYAGNMGYLIFIQPATTPKFERKPIYWVLSEIARRLGDDVYQRFTEGRTQAQWLQYLYAKMQARDPALPAYDELKKMGIYKRKDPNGHFVAYKKFREDPQANPLKTPSGKIEIYSSQLAHIASTWELAEGDVISPLPIYTPTFEGWDDPKRSTFPLQLFGFHYKSRTHSSYGNIDVLQAACRQEVWINPLDAQKRGIANGDKVRVFNDRGEVRLPAKVTPRILPGVSAMGQGAWHNADMAGDKIDHGACINTLTTLRPSPLAKGNPQHTNLVEIEKI
;
A
#
# COMPACT_ATOMS: atom_id res chain seq x y z
N MET A 1 -31.54 38.37 39.66
CA MET A 1 -30.24 39.04 39.90
C MET A 1 -29.22 38.43 38.94
N MET A 2 -28.25 39.21 38.44
CA MET A 2 -27.05 38.67 37.75
C MET A 2 -25.98 38.31 38.81
N PRO A 3 -24.95 37.49 38.51
CA PRO A 3 -23.85 37.83 37.59
C PRO A 3 -23.59 36.73 36.52
N GLY A 4 -22.80 36.94 35.46
CA GLY A 4 -22.09 38.15 35.01
C GLY A 4 -21.02 37.80 33.96
N GLU A 5 -21.21 38.22 32.70
CA GLU A 5 -20.32 37.83 31.59
C GLU A 5 -19.10 38.75 31.42
N LYS A 6 -17.95 38.17 31.04
CA LYS A 6 -16.77 38.92 30.56
C LYS A 6 -16.74 38.94 29.04
N GLN A 7 -17.06 40.09 28.43
CA GLN A 7 -16.83 40.29 27.00
C GLN A 7 -15.34 40.31 26.67
N GLN A 8 -14.91 39.47 25.71
CA GLN A 8 -13.61 39.62 25.05
C GLN A 8 -13.73 40.55 23.84
N THR A 9 -13.21 41.78 23.96
CA THR A 9 -13.15 42.75 22.86
C THR A 9 -12.01 42.44 21.90
N GLY A 10 -12.15 41.38 21.11
CA GLY A 10 -11.18 40.98 20.09
C GLY A 10 -11.32 41.76 18.78
N VAL A 11 -10.34 42.59 18.43
CA VAL A 11 -10.30 43.30 17.13
C VAL A 11 -10.08 42.27 16.01
N SER A 12 -11.06 42.13 15.09
CA SER A 12 -10.95 41.16 14.00
C SER A 12 -9.81 41.52 13.03
N ARG A 13 -9.15 40.51 12.42
CA ARG A 13 -8.14 40.72 11.36
C ARG A 13 -8.66 41.65 10.24
N ARG A 14 -9.94 41.53 9.87
CA ARG A 14 -10.59 42.34 8.83
C ARG A 14 -10.75 43.81 9.24
N THR A 15 -10.90 44.08 10.55
CA THR A 15 -10.86 45.43 11.12
C THR A 15 -9.43 45.97 11.11
N LEU A 16 -8.47 45.19 11.62
CA LEU A 16 -7.06 45.58 11.69
C LEU A 16 -6.48 45.94 10.31
N VAL A 17 -6.79 45.16 9.27
CA VAL A 17 -6.38 45.45 7.88
C VAL A 17 -7.03 46.72 7.34
N LYS A 18 -8.30 47.01 7.66
CA LYS A 18 -8.94 48.29 7.29
C LYS A 18 -8.30 49.48 8.01
N SER A 19 -8.00 49.35 9.30
CA SER A 19 -7.29 50.38 10.07
C SER A 19 -5.90 50.65 9.52
N ALA A 20 -5.15 49.61 9.15
CA ALA A 20 -3.84 49.74 8.53
C ALA A 20 -3.92 50.46 7.17
N ALA A 21 -4.86 50.07 6.30
CA ALA A 21 -5.05 50.71 4.99
C ALA A 21 -5.40 52.20 5.09
N LEU A 22 -6.23 52.60 6.07
CA LEU A 22 -6.54 54.01 6.34
C LEU A 22 -5.31 54.77 6.87
N GLY A 23 -4.49 54.16 7.74
CA GLY A 23 -3.23 54.74 8.19
C GLY A 23 -2.22 54.93 7.07
N SER A 24 -2.12 53.99 6.13
CA SER A 24 -1.28 54.10 4.93
C SER A 24 -1.72 55.26 4.01
N LEU A 25 -3.02 55.48 3.85
CA LEU A 25 -3.55 56.60 3.05
C LEU A 25 -3.27 57.97 3.69
N ALA A 26 -3.33 58.07 5.03
CA ALA A 26 -2.95 59.30 5.73
C ALA A 26 -1.46 59.66 5.54
N LEU A 27 -0.58 58.64 5.56
CA LEU A 27 0.86 58.81 5.31
C LEU A 27 1.20 59.13 3.84
N ALA A 28 0.32 58.82 2.88
CA ALA A 28 0.53 59.17 1.47
C ALA A 28 0.23 60.65 1.16
N ALA A 29 -0.55 61.33 2.00
CA ALA A 29 -0.92 62.74 1.82
C ALA A 29 0.08 63.72 2.47
N GLY A 30 0.80 63.30 3.51
CA GLY A 30 1.88 64.08 4.14
C GLY A 30 3.24 63.76 3.54
N GLY A 31 3.80 64.66 2.73
CA GLY A 31 5.03 64.45 1.95
C GLY A 31 6.34 64.37 2.75
N VAL A 32 6.45 63.41 3.68
CA VAL A 32 7.65 63.14 4.47
C VAL A 32 8.39 61.93 3.90
N SER A 33 9.60 62.14 3.38
CA SER A 33 10.47 61.06 2.93
C SER A 33 11.16 60.36 4.12
N LEU A 34 11.06 59.04 4.19
CA LEU A 34 11.66 58.20 5.24
C LEU A 34 12.55 57.09 4.64
N PRO A 35 13.55 56.58 5.39
CA PRO A 35 14.70 55.90 4.80
C PRO A 35 14.42 54.46 4.30
N PHE A 36 15.43 53.94 3.57
CA PHE A 36 15.38 52.77 2.69
C PHE A 36 14.72 51.49 3.27
N GLY A 37 14.74 51.28 4.59
CA GLY A 37 14.18 50.08 5.23
C GLY A 37 12.67 49.88 5.05
N MET A 38 11.89 50.95 4.84
CA MET A 38 10.43 50.80 4.62
C MET A 38 10.05 50.52 3.16
N ARG A 39 10.96 50.70 2.18
CA ARG A 39 10.64 50.39 0.77
C ARG A 39 10.50 48.89 0.52
N THR A 40 11.29 48.05 1.20
CA THR A 40 11.14 46.58 1.14
C THR A 40 9.89 46.11 1.87
N ALA A 41 9.55 46.71 3.02
CA ALA A 41 8.30 46.42 3.71
C ALA A 41 7.06 46.83 2.88
N ALA A 42 7.07 48.03 2.30
CA ALA A 42 6.01 48.49 1.41
C ALA A 42 5.91 47.63 0.14
N ALA A 43 7.03 47.26 -0.50
CA ALA A 43 7.03 46.36 -1.65
C ALA A 43 6.52 44.96 -1.28
N ALA A 44 6.91 44.40 -0.13
CA ALA A 44 6.41 43.11 0.35
C ALA A 44 4.90 43.15 0.67
N VAL A 45 4.41 44.23 1.29
CA VAL A 45 2.97 44.46 1.50
C VAL A 45 2.25 44.63 0.16
N GLN A 46 2.80 45.40 -0.78
CA GLN A 46 2.21 45.63 -2.09
C GLN A 46 2.26 44.39 -3.00
N GLN A 47 3.21 43.48 -2.78
CA GLN A 47 3.29 42.16 -3.42
C GLN A 47 2.35 41.14 -2.75
N ALA A 48 2.10 41.25 -1.44
CA ALA A 48 1.06 40.50 -0.73
C ALA A 48 -0.36 41.06 -0.93
N MET A 49 -0.48 42.32 -1.38
CA MET A 49 -1.72 42.99 -1.78
C MET A 49 -1.90 43.04 -3.31
N ARG A 50 -1.02 42.38 -4.08
CA ARG A 50 -1.42 41.91 -5.40
C ARG A 50 -2.43 40.79 -5.17
N ASN A 51 -3.70 41.08 -5.43
CA ASN A 51 -4.70 40.05 -5.64
C ASN A 51 -4.15 39.13 -6.74
N GLU A 52 -3.76 37.90 -6.40
CA GLU A 52 -3.65 36.87 -7.43
C GLU A 52 -5.05 36.69 -8.00
N GLU A 53 -5.17 36.74 -9.33
CA GLU A 53 -6.45 36.53 -10.01
C GLU A 53 -7.03 35.16 -9.62
N ASP A 54 -8.36 35.08 -9.50
CA ASP A 54 -9.06 33.86 -9.09
C ASP A 54 -8.78 32.73 -10.10
N LYS A 55 -7.82 31.86 -9.75
CA LYS A 55 -7.22 30.89 -10.67
C LYS A 55 -7.68 29.48 -10.35
N ILE A 56 -7.91 28.69 -11.40
CA ILE A 56 -8.17 27.26 -11.29
C ILE A 56 -6.92 26.52 -11.75
N VAL A 57 -6.32 25.73 -10.87
CA VAL A 57 -5.12 24.94 -11.19
C VAL A 57 -5.37 23.45 -10.98
N TRP A 58 -4.61 22.62 -11.68
CA TRP A 58 -4.74 21.16 -11.58
C TRP A 58 -3.89 20.58 -10.45
N GLY A 59 -4.47 19.62 -9.74
CA GLY A 59 -3.83 18.86 -8.66
C GLY A 59 -4.23 17.39 -8.69
N ALA A 60 -3.59 16.56 -7.88
CA ALA A 60 -3.87 15.12 -7.82
C ALA A 60 -3.90 14.58 -6.39
N CYS A 61 -4.80 13.63 -6.14
CA CYS A 61 -4.86 12.85 -4.89
C CYS A 61 -3.76 11.76 -4.89
N SER A 62 -2.51 12.17 -4.70
CA SER A 62 -1.31 11.33 -4.97
C SER A 62 -0.93 10.32 -3.87
N VAL A 63 -1.93 9.67 -3.26
CA VAL A 63 -1.74 8.63 -2.23
C VAL A 63 -1.80 7.20 -2.82
N ASN A 64 -1.25 6.22 -2.10
CA ASN A 64 -1.09 4.83 -2.53
C ASN A 64 -2.38 3.98 -2.69
N CYS A 65 -3.47 4.55 -3.22
CA CYS A 65 -4.63 3.81 -3.70
C CYS A 65 -4.58 3.55 -5.22
N GLY A 66 -3.58 4.10 -5.93
CA GLY A 66 -3.36 3.97 -7.38
C GLY A 66 -4.42 4.58 -8.31
N SER A 67 -5.57 4.98 -7.75
CA SER A 67 -6.62 5.76 -8.44
C SER A 67 -6.23 7.20 -8.79
N ARG A 68 -5.20 7.78 -8.17
CA ARG A 68 -4.52 9.05 -8.55
C ARG A 68 -5.45 10.20 -9.00
N CYS A 69 -6.61 10.36 -8.36
CA CYS A 69 -7.71 11.17 -8.89
C CYS A 69 -7.31 12.62 -9.17
N ALA A 70 -7.69 13.16 -10.33
CA ALA A 70 -7.50 14.56 -10.67
C ALA A 70 -8.46 15.48 -9.90
N LEU A 71 -7.94 16.64 -9.52
CA LEU A 71 -8.59 17.67 -8.72
C LEU A 71 -8.42 19.01 -9.43
N ARG A 72 -9.47 19.81 -9.49
CA ARG A 72 -9.43 21.20 -9.95
C ARG A 72 -9.52 22.10 -8.73
N LEU A 73 -8.42 22.78 -8.41
CA LEU A 73 -8.26 23.56 -7.19
C LEU A 73 -8.53 25.03 -7.51
N HIS A 74 -9.60 25.57 -6.92
CA HIS A 74 -9.98 26.97 -7.09
C HIS A 74 -9.28 27.78 -6.01
N VAL A 75 -8.43 28.71 -6.44
CA VAL A 75 -7.52 29.49 -5.58
C VAL A 75 -7.92 30.96 -5.61
N LYS A 76 -7.96 31.58 -4.44
CA LYS A 76 -8.22 33.00 -4.23
C LYS A 76 -7.39 33.47 -3.03
N ASP A 77 -6.80 34.65 -3.11
CA ASP A 77 -5.99 35.23 -2.01
C ASP A 77 -4.88 34.26 -1.50
N ASN A 78 -4.27 33.49 -2.41
CA ASN A 78 -3.31 32.41 -2.12
C ASN A 78 -3.84 31.27 -1.20
N GLU A 79 -5.15 31.04 -1.20
CA GLU A 79 -5.83 29.95 -0.48
C GLU A 79 -6.74 29.14 -1.40
N VAL A 80 -6.79 27.81 -1.20
CA VAL A 80 -7.77 26.95 -1.89
C VAL A 80 -9.13 27.11 -1.20
N TRP A 81 -10.08 27.74 -1.89
CA TRP A 81 -11.43 27.94 -1.36
C TRP A 81 -12.41 26.84 -1.80
N TRP A 82 -12.21 26.26 -2.99
CA TRP A 82 -13.06 25.18 -3.51
C TRP A 82 -12.25 24.08 -4.23
N VAL A 83 -12.80 22.85 -4.22
CA VAL A 83 -12.18 21.65 -4.78
C VAL A 83 -13.18 20.94 -5.67
N GLU A 84 -13.01 21.11 -6.96
CA GLU A 84 -13.65 20.31 -7.97
C GLU A 84 -12.82 19.04 -8.26
N THR A 85 -13.37 18.18 -9.10
CA THR A 85 -12.65 17.02 -9.65
C THR A 85 -12.69 17.08 -11.17
N ASP A 86 -12.14 16.08 -11.83
CA ASP A 86 -12.22 15.96 -13.28
C ASP A 86 -13.67 16.04 -13.77
N ASN A 87 -13.90 16.99 -14.66
CA ASN A 87 -15.14 17.26 -15.38
C ASN A 87 -14.90 17.33 -16.90
N THR A 88 -13.85 16.66 -17.40
CA THR A 88 -13.45 16.62 -18.81
C THR A 88 -13.81 15.29 -19.46
N GLY A 89 -14.17 15.32 -20.75
CA GLY A 89 -14.62 14.14 -21.49
C GLY A 89 -16.06 13.72 -21.19
N ASP A 90 -16.56 12.81 -22.02
CA ASP A 90 -18.00 12.60 -22.28
C ASP A 90 -18.68 11.64 -21.28
N ASP A 91 -17.96 11.25 -20.23
CA ASP A 91 -18.36 10.32 -19.17
C ASP A 91 -18.66 8.87 -19.60
N VAL A 92 -18.25 8.48 -20.81
CA VAL A 92 -18.48 7.15 -21.40
C VAL A 92 -17.44 6.10 -20.98
N TYR A 93 -17.80 4.81 -21.06
CA TYR A 93 -16.87 3.70 -20.80
C TYR A 93 -15.60 3.79 -21.67
N GLY A 94 -14.43 3.86 -21.03
CA GLY A 94 -13.14 4.14 -21.67
C GLY A 94 -12.74 5.61 -21.88
N ASN A 95 -13.65 6.60 -21.71
CA ASN A 95 -13.36 8.04 -21.73
C ASN A 95 -14.13 8.82 -20.63
N HIS A 96 -14.18 8.26 -19.43
CA HIS A 96 -15.03 8.76 -18.34
C HIS A 96 -14.30 9.76 -17.43
N GLN A 97 -15.04 10.43 -16.57
CA GLN A 97 -14.47 11.41 -15.64
C GLN A 97 -13.75 10.71 -14.48
N VAL A 98 -12.50 11.11 -14.20
CA VAL A 98 -11.62 10.58 -13.14
C VAL A 98 -12.03 11.15 -11.77
N ARG A 99 -13.32 11.04 -11.45
CA ARG A 99 -13.96 11.68 -10.31
C ARG A 99 -13.36 11.22 -8.99
N ALA A 100 -13.04 12.18 -8.13
CA ALA A 100 -12.43 11.93 -6.83
C ALA A 100 -13.46 11.47 -5.80
N CYS A 101 -13.11 10.38 -5.10
CA CYS A 101 -13.75 9.97 -3.85
C CYS A 101 -13.55 11.01 -2.73
N LEU A 102 -14.26 10.84 -1.61
CA LEU A 102 -14.25 11.76 -0.46
C LEU A 102 -12.83 12.16 -0.01
N ARG A 103 -11.89 11.20 0.00
CA ARG A 103 -10.45 11.43 0.30
C ARG A 103 -9.83 12.54 -0.58
N GLY A 104 -10.07 12.50 -1.89
CA GLY A 104 -9.54 13.52 -2.81
C GLY A 104 -10.26 14.86 -2.69
N ARG A 105 -11.59 14.84 -2.53
CA ARG A 105 -12.39 16.06 -2.31
C ARG A 105 -12.02 16.80 -1.02
N SER A 106 -11.53 16.08 0.00
CA SER A 106 -11.08 16.69 1.25
C SER A 106 -9.68 17.34 1.19
N ILE A 107 -9.00 17.41 0.03
CA ILE A 107 -7.60 17.90 -0.03
C ILE A 107 -7.43 19.30 0.59
N ARG A 108 -8.42 20.19 0.44
CA ARG A 108 -8.45 21.53 1.06
C ARG A 108 -8.35 21.49 2.58
N ARG A 109 -8.98 20.50 3.24
CA ARG A 109 -8.85 20.27 4.69
C ARG A 109 -7.47 19.72 5.04
N ARG A 110 -6.88 18.89 4.16
CA ARG A 110 -5.57 18.27 4.39
C ARG A 110 -4.40 19.27 4.24
N ILE A 111 -4.39 20.16 3.24
CA ILE A 111 -3.29 21.14 3.05
C ILE A 111 -3.20 22.18 4.18
N ASN A 112 -4.34 22.52 4.79
CA ASN A 112 -4.51 23.54 5.83
C ASN A 112 -4.83 22.93 7.21
N HIS A 113 -4.53 21.63 7.42
CA HIS A 113 -4.75 20.95 8.70
C HIS A 113 -3.79 21.49 9.80
N PRO A 114 -4.20 21.60 11.08
CA PRO A 114 -3.31 22.02 12.17
C PRO A 114 -2.03 21.17 12.27
N ASP A 115 -2.14 19.84 12.17
CA ASP A 115 -1.01 18.90 12.25
C ASP A 115 0.02 19.00 11.08
N ARG A 116 -0.15 19.94 10.14
CA ARG A 116 0.81 20.15 9.04
C ARG A 116 2.15 20.61 9.61
N LEU A 117 3.22 19.93 9.19
CA LEU A 117 4.57 20.36 9.53
C LEU A 117 4.89 21.68 8.80
N ASN A 118 5.47 22.63 9.54
CA ASN A 118 5.68 24.01 9.10
C ASN A 118 7.14 24.48 9.21
N TYR A 119 7.94 23.83 10.05
CA TYR A 119 9.32 24.20 10.39
C TYR A 119 10.16 22.93 10.61
N PRO A 120 11.49 22.98 10.37
CA PRO A 120 12.41 21.94 10.84
C PRO A 120 12.37 21.81 12.36
N MET A 121 12.49 20.57 12.85
CA MET A 121 12.34 20.25 14.27
C MET A 121 13.34 19.19 14.71
N LYS A 122 13.73 19.27 15.99
CA LYS A 122 14.72 18.41 16.65
C LYS A 122 14.13 17.86 17.94
N ARG A 123 14.33 16.57 18.20
CA ARG A 123 13.75 15.89 19.35
C ARG A 123 14.38 16.38 20.66
N VAL A 124 13.53 16.66 21.65
CA VAL A 124 13.93 17.06 23.01
C VAL A 124 13.34 16.18 24.12
N GLY A 125 12.56 15.15 23.74
CA GLY A 125 12.06 14.10 24.63
C GLY A 125 12.51 12.71 24.19
N ARG A 126 11.90 11.66 24.76
CA ARG A 126 12.06 10.29 24.24
C ARG A 126 11.37 10.15 22.88
N ARG A 127 11.88 9.24 22.03
CA ARG A 127 11.22 8.91 20.75
C ARG A 127 9.79 8.42 21.02
N GLY A 128 8.85 8.81 20.19
CA GLY A 128 7.43 8.50 20.34
C GLY A 128 6.64 9.49 21.21
N GLU A 129 7.28 10.24 22.12
CA GLU A 129 6.59 11.30 22.89
C GLU A 129 6.13 12.47 22.00
N GLY A 130 6.79 12.70 20.86
CA GLY A 130 6.49 13.80 19.96
C GLY A 130 6.91 15.19 20.48
N LYS A 131 7.82 15.25 21.46
CA LYS A 131 8.38 16.50 22.00
C LYS A 131 9.55 16.99 21.15
N PHE A 132 9.37 18.12 20.48
CA PHE A 132 10.35 18.74 19.59
C PHE A 132 10.57 20.23 19.92
N GLU A 133 11.78 20.70 19.69
CA GLU A 133 12.09 22.13 19.52
C GLU A 133 12.15 22.48 18.01
N ARG A 134 11.82 23.73 17.67
CA ARG A 134 12.01 24.26 16.30
C ARG A 134 13.46 24.67 16.11
N ILE A 135 14.11 24.13 15.08
CA ILE A 135 15.48 24.48 14.71
C ILE A 135 15.53 25.16 13.34
N SER A 136 16.69 25.73 13.00
CA SER A 136 16.91 26.30 11.67
C SER A 136 17.07 25.20 10.61
N TRP A 137 16.77 25.51 9.35
CA TRP A 137 17.12 24.63 8.23
C TRP A 137 18.62 24.32 8.18
N GLN A 138 19.48 25.30 8.47
CA GLN A 138 20.93 25.12 8.48
C GLN A 138 21.34 24.04 9.50
N GLU A 139 20.94 24.19 10.76
CA GLU A 139 21.20 23.21 11.83
C GLU A 139 20.65 21.82 11.48
N ALA A 140 19.44 21.74 10.92
CA ALA A 140 18.81 20.48 10.57
C ALA A 140 19.62 19.73 9.49
N LEU A 141 19.99 20.44 8.42
CA LEU A 141 20.76 19.89 7.31
C LEU A 141 22.18 19.49 7.75
N ASP A 142 22.84 20.33 8.57
CA ASP A 142 24.18 20.06 9.09
C ASP A 142 24.19 18.85 10.05
N THR A 143 23.22 18.76 10.96
CA THR A 143 23.08 17.63 11.91
C THR A 143 22.87 16.31 11.18
N ILE A 144 22.00 16.32 10.16
CA ILE A 144 21.74 15.15 9.31
C ILE A 144 23.00 14.72 8.56
N SER A 145 23.70 15.65 7.91
CA SER A 145 24.92 15.33 7.15
C SER A 145 26.07 14.87 8.04
N ALA A 146 26.24 15.45 9.23
CA ALA A 146 27.27 15.03 10.18
C ALA A 146 26.99 13.61 10.74
N SER A 147 25.73 13.33 11.11
CA SER A 147 25.32 12.00 11.57
C SER A 147 25.46 10.92 10.49
N LEU A 148 25.10 11.24 9.24
CA LEU A 148 25.24 10.30 8.12
C LEU A 148 26.71 9.99 7.83
N LYS A 149 27.58 11.02 7.80
CA LYS A 149 29.04 10.84 7.68
C LYS A 149 29.57 9.92 8.76
N LYS A 150 29.34 10.25 10.05
CA LYS A 150 29.75 9.42 11.19
C LYS A 150 29.28 7.98 11.05
N THR A 151 28.03 7.74 10.65
CA THR A 151 27.49 6.38 10.49
C THR A 151 28.23 5.60 9.40
N VAL A 152 28.45 6.22 8.24
CA VAL A 152 29.16 5.58 7.11
C VAL A 152 30.65 5.38 7.43
N GLU A 153 31.27 6.32 8.13
CA GLU A 153 32.68 6.22 8.60
C GLU A 153 32.88 5.13 9.66
N THR A 154 31.88 4.90 10.54
CA THR A 154 31.98 3.94 11.66
C THR A 154 31.51 2.53 11.28
N TYR A 155 30.49 2.41 10.43
CA TYR A 155 29.79 1.14 10.15
C TYR A 155 29.57 0.84 8.65
N GLY A 156 29.95 1.74 7.75
CA GLY A 156 29.72 1.61 6.32
C GLY A 156 28.26 1.83 5.88
N ASN A 157 28.04 1.84 4.56
CA ASN A 157 26.73 2.10 3.95
C ASN A 157 25.65 1.03 4.27
N GLU A 158 26.02 -0.16 4.75
CA GLU A 158 25.05 -1.19 5.17
C GLU A 158 24.35 -0.86 6.50
N ALA A 159 24.90 0.05 7.31
CA ALA A 159 24.21 0.57 8.49
C ALA A 159 23.16 1.66 8.17
N VAL A 160 23.02 2.08 6.90
CA VAL A 160 22.06 3.11 6.46
C VAL A 160 20.91 2.48 5.69
N TYR A 161 19.69 2.60 6.22
CA TYR A 161 18.48 2.02 5.62
C TYR A 161 17.47 3.09 5.20
N ILE A 162 16.83 2.89 4.04
CA ILE A 162 15.75 3.74 3.55
C ILE A 162 14.44 3.00 3.77
N HIS A 163 13.65 3.49 4.71
CA HIS A 163 12.48 2.80 5.23
C HIS A 163 11.35 2.67 4.21
N TYR A 164 10.56 1.59 4.29
CA TYR A 164 9.41 1.40 3.40
C TYR A 164 8.36 2.49 3.64
N SER A 165 7.93 3.17 2.58
CA SER A 165 6.90 4.21 2.67
C SER A 165 6.07 4.34 1.40
N SER A 166 4.86 4.91 1.55
CA SER A 166 3.94 5.15 0.43
C SER A 166 2.96 6.32 0.65
N GLY A 167 3.30 7.29 1.51
CA GLY A 167 2.46 8.48 1.74
C GLY A 167 2.41 9.43 0.54
N ILE A 168 3.53 9.56 -0.18
CA ILE A 168 3.67 10.33 -1.43
C ILE A 168 4.22 9.38 -2.51
N VAL A 169 3.45 9.14 -3.57
CA VAL A 169 3.85 8.21 -4.65
C VAL A 169 3.21 8.60 -5.97
N GLY A 170 3.89 8.32 -7.07
CA GLY A 170 3.34 8.40 -8.42
C GLY A 170 4.04 9.42 -9.32
N GLY A 171 4.53 10.53 -8.78
CA GLY A 171 5.15 11.59 -9.57
C GLY A 171 6.47 11.21 -10.25
N ASN A 172 6.92 12.04 -11.18
CA ASN A 172 8.25 11.94 -11.77
C ASN A 172 9.33 12.21 -10.71
N ILE A 173 9.08 13.15 -9.79
CA ILE A 173 10.02 13.56 -8.71
C ILE A 173 9.47 13.22 -7.31
N THR A 174 8.20 13.53 -7.04
CA THR A 174 7.59 13.37 -5.72
C THR A 174 7.23 11.91 -5.43
N ARG A 175 8.22 11.16 -4.93
CA ARG A 175 8.10 9.73 -4.58
C ARG A 175 8.83 9.38 -3.30
N SER A 176 8.12 8.73 -2.38
CA SER A 176 8.67 8.29 -1.09
C SER A 176 9.25 6.87 -1.12
N SER A 177 8.66 6.00 -1.94
CA SER A 177 9.02 4.57 -2.09
C SER A 177 10.55 4.34 -2.25
N PRO A 178 11.18 3.48 -1.42
CA PRO A 178 12.64 3.32 -1.35
C PRO A 178 13.31 2.83 -2.64
N ALA A 179 12.56 2.18 -3.54
CA ALA A 179 13.07 1.76 -4.86
C ALA A 179 13.18 2.89 -5.90
N ALA A 180 12.60 4.07 -5.65
CA ALA A 180 12.45 5.11 -6.68
C ALA A 180 12.26 6.53 -6.09
N SER A 181 12.87 6.82 -4.94
CA SER A 181 12.77 8.11 -4.26
C SER A 181 14.03 8.98 -4.49
N PRO A 182 13.90 10.32 -4.38
CA PRO A 182 15.07 11.19 -4.28
C PRO A 182 16.06 10.78 -3.17
N VAL A 183 15.57 10.19 -2.06
CA VAL A 183 16.42 9.65 -0.98
C VAL A 183 17.31 8.50 -1.48
N LYS A 184 16.77 7.58 -2.29
CA LYS A 184 17.58 6.50 -2.88
C LYS A 184 18.62 7.03 -3.85
N ARG A 185 18.29 8.04 -4.66
CA ARG A 185 19.27 8.73 -5.52
C ARG A 185 20.40 9.33 -4.70
N LEU A 186 20.09 10.07 -3.62
CA LEU A 186 21.10 10.66 -2.73
C LEU A 186 22.04 9.60 -2.15
N MET A 187 21.50 8.52 -1.58
CA MET A 187 22.32 7.46 -1.01
C MET A 187 23.15 6.74 -2.07
N ASN A 188 22.61 6.50 -3.27
CA ASN A 188 23.37 5.89 -4.37
C ASN A 188 24.48 6.83 -4.94
N CYS A 189 24.34 8.16 -4.83
CA CYS A 189 25.45 9.08 -5.03
C CYS A 189 26.53 8.92 -3.94
N TYR A 190 26.12 8.69 -2.69
CA TYR A 190 26.97 8.61 -1.50
C TYR A 190 27.22 7.16 -1.02
N GLY A 191 27.75 6.30 -1.89
CA GLY A 191 28.23 4.94 -1.56
C GLY A 191 27.16 3.83 -1.47
N GLY A 192 25.88 4.19 -1.41
CA GLY A 192 24.75 3.26 -1.36
C GLY A 192 24.04 3.19 -0.02
N SER A 193 23.21 2.18 0.15
CA SER A 193 22.41 1.91 1.36
C SER A 193 21.98 0.45 1.41
N LEU A 194 21.77 -0.11 2.61
CA LEU A 194 21.18 -1.44 2.78
C LEU A 194 19.89 -1.54 1.97
N ASN A 195 19.79 -2.58 1.15
CA ASN A 195 18.70 -2.74 0.20
C ASN A 195 17.54 -3.51 0.84
N GLN A 196 16.38 -3.54 0.17
CA GLN A 196 15.24 -4.33 0.63
C GLN A 196 14.49 -5.02 -0.50
N TYR A 197 13.78 -6.10 -0.18
CA TYR A 197 12.84 -6.77 -1.06
C TYR A 197 11.45 -6.91 -0.41
N GLY A 198 10.46 -7.26 -1.24
CA GLY A 198 9.05 -7.35 -0.83
C GLY A 198 8.35 -5.99 -0.72
N SER A 199 7.10 -6.01 -0.27
CA SER A 199 6.35 -4.80 0.11
C SER A 199 5.24 -5.13 1.11
N TYR A 200 4.90 -4.21 2.02
CA TYR A 200 3.76 -4.38 2.95
C TYR A 200 2.40 -4.59 2.25
N SER A 201 2.32 -4.35 0.94
CA SER A 201 1.12 -4.53 0.13
C SER A 201 1.05 -5.90 -0.56
N THR A 202 2.18 -6.53 -0.90
CA THR A 202 2.23 -7.68 -1.83
C THR A 202 3.38 -8.68 -1.60
N ALA A 203 4.13 -8.59 -0.50
CA ALA A 203 5.38 -9.35 -0.31
C ALA A 203 5.27 -10.84 -0.67
N GLN A 204 4.18 -11.48 -0.23
CA GLN A 204 3.99 -12.93 -0.35
C GLN A 204 3.61 -13.34 -1.76
N ILE A 205 2.56 -12.73 -2.36
CA ILE A 205 2.16 -13.03 -3.74
C ILE A 205 3.25 -12.67 -4.75
N SER A 206 3.94 -11.53 -4.56
CA SER A 206 5.05 -11.10 -5.43
C SER A 206 6.28 -12.00 -5.32
N CYS A 207 6.41 -12.81 -4.26
CA CYS A 207 7.46 -13.81 -4.13
C CYS A 207 7.03 -15.19 -4.63
N ALA A 208 5.77 -15.59 -4.39
CA ALA A 208 5.28 -16.94 -4.63
C ALA A 208 4.89 -17.22 -6.09
N MET A 209 4.19 -16.29 -6.75
CA MET A 209 3.67 -16.49 -8.10
C MET A 209 4.76 -16.66 -9.19
N PRO A 210 5.95 -16.02 -9.10
CA PRO A 210 7.05 -16.30 -10.01
C PRO A 210 7.52 -17.76 -10.04
N TYR A 211 7.37 -18.53 -8.95
CA TYR A 211 7.67 -19.97 -8.94
C TYR A 211 6.65 -20.84 -9.68
N THR A 212 5.54 -20.25 -10.14
CA THR A 212 4.49 -20.96 -10.92
C THR A 212 4.31 -20.39 -12.32
N TYR A 213 4.50 -19.08 -12.53
CA TYR A 213 4.35 -18.44 -13.85
C TYR A 213 5.59 -17.68 -14.36
N GLY A 214 6.65 -17.53 -13.56
CA GLY A 214 7.77 -16.63 -13.86
C GLY A 214 7.43 -15.12 -13.77
N SER A 215 6.19 -14.79 -13.42
CA SER A 215 5.70 -13.43 -13.14
C SER A 215 4.45 -13.48 -12.25
N ASN A 216 3.61 -12.43 -12.25
CA ASN A 216 2.36 -12.35 -11.48
C ASN A 216 1.33 -11.49 -12.24
N ASP A 217 1.08 -11.85 -13.50
CA ASP A 217 0.26 -11.06 -14.42
C ASP A 217 -1.15 -11.66 -14.51
N GLY A 218 -2.19 -10.83 -14.50
CA GLY A 218 -3.60 -11.23 -14.70
C GLY A 218 -4.27 -10.45 -15.83
N ASN A 219 -5.45 -10.88 -16.28
CA ASN A 219 -6.21 -10.19 -17.32
C ASN A 219 -6.69 -8.81 -16.83
N SER A 220 -6.81 -7.83 -17.72
CA SER A 220 -7.35 -6.50 -17.38
C SER A 220 -8.83 -6.58 -17.00
N THR A 221 -9.29 -5.73 -16.07
CA THR A 221 -10.69 -5.75 -15.58
C THR A 221 -11.72 -5.59 -16.70
N SER A 222 -11.38 -4.84 -17.76
CA SER A 222 -12.22 -4.70 -18.96
C SER A 222 -12.51 -6.03 -19.65
N ASP A 223 -11.62 -7.02 -19.57
CA ASP A 223 -11.80 -8.33 -20.22
C ASP A 223 -12.90 -9.19 -19.58
N ILE A 224 -13.48 -8.74 -18.45
CA ILE A 224 -14.70 -9.30 -17.86
C ILE A 224 -15.91 -9.16 -18.81
N GLU A 225 -15.86 -8.26 -19.81
CA GLU A 225 -16.90 -8.19 -20.85
C GLU A 225 -16.90 -9.43 -21.78
N ASN A 226 -15.87 -10.28 -21.71
CA ASN A 226 -15.77 -11.57 -22.41
C ASN A 226 -16.03 -12.80 -21.50
N SER A 227 -16.28 -12.60 -20.20
CA SER A 227 -16.47 -13.67 -19.21
C SER A 227 -17.91 -14.18 -19.13
N LYS A 228 -18.11 -15.37 -18.56
CA LYS A 228 -19.45 -15.88 -18.15
C LYS A 228 -19.59 -16.06 -16.64
N LEU A 229 -18.48 -16.30 -15.96
CA LEU A 229 -18.36 -16.40 -14.51
C LEU A 229 -17.20 -15.50 -14.05
N VAL A 230 -17.37 -14.84 -12.91
CA VAL A 230 -16.34 -14.04 -12.22
C VAL A 230 -16.26 -14.53 -10.78
N VAL A 231 -15.07 -14.92 -10.31
CA VAL A 231 -14.84 -15.38 -8.93
C VAL A 231 -13.74 -14.54 -8.29
N MET A 232 -14.06 -13.85 -7.20
CA MET A 232 -13.15 -12.91 -6.53
C MET A 232 -12.79 -13.37 -5.12
N PHE A 233 -11.53 -13.74 -4.90
CA PHE A 233 -10.98 -14.08 -3.58
C PHE A 233 -10.44 -12.82 -2.89
N GLY A 234 -11.17 -12.27 -1.91
CA GLY A 234 -10.75 -11.11 -1.11
C GLY A 234 -10.43 -9.85 -1.92
N ASN A 235 -10.99 -9.70 -3.12
CA ASN A 235 -10.78 -8.52 -3.96
C ASN A 235 -11.94 -7.53 -3.78
N ASN A 236 -11.60 -6.30 -3.42
CA ASN A 236 -12.57 -5.28 -2.99
C ASN A 236 -12.24 -3.90 -3.60
N PRO A 237 -12.45 -3.72 -4.92
CA PRO A 237 -12.26 -2.42 -5.58
C PRO A 237 -13.14 -1.31 -5.00
N ALA A 238 -14.39 -1.60 -4.58
CA ALA A 238 -15.35 -0.60 -4.10
C ALA A 238 -15.03 0.00 -2.72
N GLU A 239 -14.03 -0.51 -2.01
CA GLU A 239 -13.45 0.12 -0.81
C GLU A 239 -12.02 0.63 -1.06
N THR A 240 -11.24 -0.06 -1.89
CA THR A 240 -9.83 0.31 -2.15
C THR A 240 -9.67 1.43 -3.18
N ARG A 241 -10.28 1.28 -4.36
CA ARG A 241 -10.02 2.01 -5.62
C ARG A 241 -11.25 2.79 -6.12
N MET A 242 -11.91 3.48 -5.19
CA MET A 242 -13.19 4.22 -5.34
C MET A 242 -13.18 5.49 -6.26
N SER A 243 -12.27 5.65 -7.20
CA SER A 243 -12.36 6.76 -8.18
C SER A 243 -13.35 6.45 -9.30
N GLY A 244 -13.84 7.49 -9.99
CA GLY A 244 -14.56 7.32 -11.26
C GLY A 244 -13.68 6.62 -12.30
N GLY A 245 -12.44 7.09 -12.48
CA GLY A 245 -11.39 6.38 -13.22
C GLY A 245 -10.73 5.31 -12.34
N GLY A 246 -11.50 4.33 -11.86
CA GLY A 246 -11.06 3.31 -10.91
C GLY A 246 -11.60 1.94 -11.26
N ILE A 247 -10.98 0.88 -10.71
CA ILE A 247 -11.32 -0.51 -11.02
C ILE A 247 -12.80 -0.83 -10.75
N THR A 248 -13.44 -0.17 -9.78
CA THR A 248 -14.87 -0.36 -9.48
C THR A 248 -15.75 -0.05 -10.69
N TRP A 249 -15.56 1.11 -11.34
CA TRP A 249 -16.33 1.50 -12.52
C TRP A 249 -16.17 0.51 -13.68
N PHE A 250 -14.94 0.02 -13.86
CA PHE A 250 -14.63 -1.01 -14.86
C PHE A 250 -15.25 -2.36 -14.55
N LEU A 251 -15.31 -2.78 -13.28
CA LEU A 251 -15.95 -4.03 -12.89
C LEU A 251 -17.45 -4.01 -13.21
N GLU A 252 -18.17 -2.97 -12.77
CA GLU A 252 -19.62 -2.87 -13.04
C GLU A 252 -19.88 -2.79 -14.55
N GLN A 253 -19.18 -1.90 -15.27
CA GLN A 253 -19.39 -1.72 -16.71
C GLN A 253 -19.02 -2.94 -17.55
N ALA A 254 -18.03 -3.74 -17.14
CA ALA A 254 -17.68 -4.98 -17.84
C ALA A 254 -18.69 -6.10 -17.52
N ARG A 255 -19.18 -6.20 -16.27
CA ARG A 255 -20.21 -7.16 -15.86
C ARG A 255 -21.57 -6.87 -16.49
N GLU A 256 -21.98 -5.60 -16.58
CA GLU A 256 -23.21 -5.18 -17.30
C GLU A 256 -23.20 -5.61 -18.78
N ARG A 257 -22.01 -5.66 -19.40
CA ARG A 257 -21.84 -6.06 -20.81
C ARG A 257 -21.85 -7.57 -21.01
N SER A 258 -21.17 -8.33 -20.14
CA SER A 258 -21.14 -9.79 -20.24
C SER A 258 -22.35 -10.50 -19.62
N ASN A 259 -23.06 -9.85 -18.71
CA ASN A 259 -24.02 -10.48 -17.79
C ASN A 259 -23.39 -11.64 -16.99
N ALA A 260 -22.08 -11.57 -16.72
CA ALA A 260 -21.35 -12.63 -16.04
C ALA A 260 -21.76 -12.76 -14.56
N ARG A 261 -21.98 -14.00 -14.12
CA ARG A 261 -22.30 -14.32 -12.73
C ARG A 261 -21.09 -13.99 -11.84
N LEU A 262 -21.28 -13.17 -10.80
CA LEU A 262 -20.24 -12.71 -9.88
C LEU A 262 -20.36 -13.39 -8.52
N ILE A 263 -19.33 -14.15 -8.14
CA ILE A 263 -19.18 -14.79 -6.84
C ILE A 263 -18.04 -14.11 -6.08
N VAL A 264 -18.32 -13.63 -4.86
CA VAL A 264 -17.33 -12.98 -3.97
C VAL A 264 -17.04 -13.88 -2.77
N ILE A 265 -15.78 -14.27 -2.61
CA ILE A 265 -15.27 -15.08 -1.50
C ILE A 265 -14.46 -14.16 -0.58
N ASP A 266 -15.02 -13.80 0.57
CA ASP A 266 -14.42 -12.88 1.54
C ASP A 266 -15.01 -13.13 2.95
N PRO A 267 -14.23 -13.14 4.06
CA PRO A 267 -14.77 -13.31 5.42
C PRO A 267 -15.81 -12.24 5.83
N ARG A 268 -15.84 -11.10 5.14
CA ARG A 268 -16.75 -9.97 5.34
C ARG A 268 -17.62 -9.76 4.10
N TYR A 269 -18.91 -9.47 4.29
CA TYR A 269 -19.78 -9.01 3.21
C TYR A 269 -19.37 -7.58 2.84
N THR A 270 -18.45 -7.45 1.89
CA THR A 270 -17.81 -6.19 1.49
C THR A 270 -18.78 -5.22 0.82
N ASP A 271 -18.35 -3.96 0.62
CA ASP A 271 -19.11 -3.01 -0.22
C ASP A 271 -18.82 -3.19 -1.73
N THR A 272 -17.97 -4.15 -2.14
CA THR A 272 -17.87 -4.64 -3.54
C THR A 272 -18.98 -5.66 -3.84
N ALA A 273 -19.32 -6.50 -2.86
CA ALA A 273 -20.57 -7.24 -2.83
C ALA A 273 -21.74 -6.26 -2.57
N ALA A 274 -22.45 -6.39 -1.45
CA ALA A 274 -23.54 -5.48 -1.05
C ALA A 274 -24.67 -5.33 -2.10
N GLY A 275 -25.00 -6.41 -2.81
CA GLY A 275 -26.09 -6.48 -3.78
C GLY A 275 -25.66 -6.26 -5.24
N ARG A 276 -24.36 -6.39 -5.55
CA ARG A 276 -23.84 -6.44 -6.93
C ARG A 276 -23.30 -7.81 -7.32
N GLU A 277 -22.96 -8.62 -6.34
CA GLU A 277 -22.69 -10.03 -6.49
C GLU A 277 -23.97 -10.82 -6.73
N ASP A 278 -23.86 -11.92 -7.46
CA ASP A 278 -24.91 -12.95 -7.53
C ASP A 278 -24.74 -13.99 -6.41
N GLU A 279 -23.59 -13.99 -5.72
CA GLU A 279 -23.37 -14.73 -4.48
C GLU A 279 -22.19 -14.19 -3.63
N TRP A 280 -22.37 -14.14 -2.31
CA TRP A 280 -21.28 -14.02 -1.33
C TRP A 280 -21.08 -15.34 -0.59
N ILE A 281 -19.82 -15.82 -0.55
CA ILE A 281 -19.41 -17.02 0.17
C ILE A 281 -18.46 -16.60 1.30
N PRO A 282 -18.90 -16.62 2.57
CA PRO A 282 -18.04 -16.29 3.70
C PRO A 282 -17.05 -17.43 3.98
N ILE A 283 -15.77 -17.07 4.16
CA ILE A 283 -14.67 -18.01 4.43
C ILE A 283 -13.94 -17.63 5.73
N ARG A 284 -13.37 -18.60 6.45
CA ARG A 284 -12.46 -18.31 7.57
C ARG A 284 -11.13 -17.74 7.05
N PRO A 285 -10.58 -16.65 7.64
CA PRO A 285 -9.30 -16.10 7.23
C PRO A 285 -8.17 -17.15 7.23
N GLY A 286 -7.39 -17.22 6.15
CA GLY A 286 -6.24 -18.13 6.01
C GLY A 286 -6.59 -19.55 5.53
N THR A 287 -7.84 -19.81 5.12
CA THR A 287 -8.30 -21.14 4.69
C THR A 287 -8.59 -21.26 3.19
N ASP A 288 -8.33 -20.21 2.41
CA ASP A 288 -8.57 -20.15 0.96
C ASP A 288 -7.93 -21.33 0.18
N ALA A 289 -6.71 -21.74 0.56
CA ALA A 289 -6.06 -22.92 -0.04
C ALA A 289 -6.80 -24.25 0.23
N ALA A 290 -7.50 -24.38 1.36
CA ALA A 290 -8.32 -25.54 1.66
C ALA A 290 -9.63 -25.54 0.84
N LEU A 291 -10.23 -24.37 0.62
CA LEU A 291 -11.37 -24.23 -0.30
C LEU A 291 -10.97 -24.65 -1.73
N VAL A 292 -9.82 -24.15 -2.22
CA VAL A 292 -9.27 -24.54 -3.53
C VAL A 292 -9.07 -26.05 -3.61
N ALA A 293 -8.43 -26.67 -2.61
CA ALA A 293 -8.18 -28.11 -2.63
C ALA A 293 -9.49 -28.93 -2.61
N GLY A 294 -10.49 -28.49 -1.85
CA GLY A 294 -11.85 -29.05 -1.87
C GLY A 294 -12.54 -28.95 -3.23
N ILE A 295 -12.37 -27.81 -3.93
CA ILE A 295 -12.87 -27.62 -5.30
C ILE A 295 -12.11 -28.53 -6.27
N ALA A 296 -10.78 -28.57 -6.19
CA ALA A 296 -9.93 -29.38 -7.05
C ALA A 296 -10.25 -30.88 -6.93
N TRP A 297 -10.59 -31.36 -5.73
CA TRP A 297 -11.04 -32.75 -5.54
C TRP A 297 -12.30 -33.07 -6.35
N VAL A 298 -13.29 -32.17 -6.36
CA VAL A 298 -14.51 -32.35 -7.17
C VAL A 298 -14.21 -32.23 -8.66
N LEU A 299 -13.40 -31.25 -9.07
CA LEU A 299 -13.00 -31.09 -10.48
C LEU A 299 -12.30 -32.35 -11.02
N ILE A 300 -11.44 -32.98 -10.21
CA ILE A 300 -10.71 -34.20 -10.60
C ILE A 300 -11.65 -35.42 -10.62
N ASN A 301 -12.48 -35.63 -9.61
CA ASN A 301 -13.34 -36.82 -9.53
C ASN A 301 -14.55 -36.77 -10.50
N GLU A 302 -15.02 -35.57 -10.86
CA GLU A 302 -16.09 -35.37 -11.85
C GLU A 302 -15.55 -35.15 -13.28
N ASN A 303 -14.23 -35.26 -13.50
CA ASN A 303 -13.55 -35.07 -14.79
C ASN A 303 -13.79 -33.69 -15.44
N LEU A 304 -13.90 -32.64 -14.62
CA LEU A 304 -14.10 -31.24 -15.03
C LEU A 304 -12.78 -30.47 -15.20
N VAL A 305 -11.64 -31.16 -15.30
CA VAL A 305 -10.32 -30.58 -15.54
C VAL A 305 -9.99 -30.50 -17.04
N ASP A 306 -9.36 -29.41 -17.46
CA ASP A 306 -8.81 -29.24 -18.81
C ASP A 306 -7.48 -30.02 -18.91
N GLN A 307 -7.55 -31.36 -18.93
CA GLN A 307 -6.36 -32.22 -19.06
C GLN A 307 -5.50 -31.87 -20.29
N PRO A 308 -6.04 -31.50 -21.46
CA PRO A 308 -5.23 -30.99 -22.58
C PRO A 308 -4.47 -29.69 -22.27
N PHE A 309 -5.00 -28.79 -21.44
CA PHE A 309 -4.24 -27.66 -20.90
C PHE A 309 -3.10 -28.13 -19.98
N LEU A 310 -3.40 -29.05 -19.05
CA LEU A 310 -2.45 -29.51 -18.04
C LEU A 310 -1.25 -30.24 -18.68
N ASP A 311 -1.51 -31.21 -19.56
CA ASP A 311 -0.48 -31.96 -20.30
C ASP A 311 0.48 -31.07 -21.09
N ASN A 312 -0.05 -30.09 -21.82
CA ASN A 312 0.72 -29.30 -22.76
C ASN A 312 1.43 -28.12 -22.08
N TYR A 313 0.77 -27.42 -21.16
CA TYR A 313 1.23 -26.12 -20.65
C TYR A 313 1.76 -26.16 -19.20
N CYS A 314 1.61 -27.27 -18.48
CA CYS A 314 1.99 -27.37 -17.06
C CYS A 314 3.07 -28.42 -16.77
N ILE A 315 3.58 -28.37 -15.54
CA ILE A 315 4.53 -29.29 -14.91
C ILE A 315 4.08 -29.54 -13.46
N GLY A 316 4.08 -30.79 -13.01
CA GLY A 316 3.76 -31.19 -11.63
C GLY A 316 2.28 -31.41 -11.30
N TYR A 317 1.40 -31.58 -12.29
CA TYR A 317 -0.02 -31.90 -12.03
C TYR A 317 -0.21 -33.38 -11.69
N ASP A 318 0.34 -34.25 -12.53
CA ASP A 318 0.32 -35.71 -12.45
C ASP A 318 1.70 -36.32 -12.74
N GLU A 319 1.89 -37.62 -12.46
CA GLU A 319 3.16 -38.33 -12.65
C GLU A 319 3.73 -38.19 -14.08
N LYS A 320 2.86 -38.02 -15.09
CA LYS A 320 3.24 -37.75 -16.50
C LYS A 320 3.90 -36.38 -16.69
N THR A 321 3.51 -35.39 -15.91
CA THR A 321 3.98 -33.99 -16.00
C THR A 321 4.97 -33.62 -14.89
N LEU A 322 5.31 -34.55 -14.00
CA LEU A 322 6.16 -34.35 -12.83
C LEU A 322 7.66 -34.24 -13.22
N PRO A 323 8.44 -33.31 -12.63
CA PRO A 323 9.90 -33.27 -12.83
C PRO A 323 10.61 -34.52 -12.30
N ALA A 324 11.70 -34.92 -12.96
CA ALA A 324 12.47 -36.11 -12.62
C ALA A 324 13.25 -36.02 -11.28
N ASP A 325 13.32 -34.83 -10.67
CA ASP A 325 13.89 -34.57 -9.35
C ASP A 325 12.83 -34.51 -8.23
N ALA A 326 11.55 -34.67 -8.56
CA ALA A 326 10.47 -34.79 -7.59
C ALA A 326 10.27 -36.24 -7.14
N PRO A 327 9.78 -36.49 -5.90
CA PRO A 327 9.44 -37.84 -5.46
C PRO A 327 8.19 -38.38 -6.20
N PRO A 328 8.07 -39.70 -6.43
CA PRO A 328 6.85 -40.30 -6.97
C PRO A 328 5.62 -39.94 -6.14
N ASN A 329 4.46 -39.74 -6.78
CA ASN A 329 3.26 -39.14 -6.16
C ASN A 329 3.48 -37.72 -5.58
N GLY A 330 4.61 -37.05 -5.83
CA GLY A 330 4.89 -35.66 -5.44
C GLY A 330 4.12 -34.61 -6.23
N HIS A 331 3.18 -35.03 -7.09
CA HIS A 331 2.39 -34.19 -7.97
C HIS A 331 1.06 -33.74 -7.33
N TYR A 332 0.49 -32.63 -7.83
CA TYR A 332 -0.69 -32.00 -7.21
C TYR A 332 -1.91 -32.91 -7.10
N LYS A 333 -2.21 -33.68 -8.16
CA LYS A 333 -3.33 -34.63 -8.18
C LYS A 333 -3.25 -35.69 -7.07
N ALA A 334 -2.05 -36.15 -6.70
CA ALA A 334 -1.86 -37.11 -5.61
C ALA A 334 -2.08 -36.45 -4.24
N TYR A 335 -1.57 -35.24 -4.01
CA TYR A 335 -1.89 -34.44 -2.81
C TYR A 335 -3.42 -34.22 -2.66
N ILE A 336 -4.13 -33.92 -3.75
CA ILE A 336 -5.59 -33.75 -3.71
C ILE A 336 -6.32 -35.06 -3.41
N LEU A 337 -5.91 -36.17 -4.02
CA LEU A 337 -6.56 -37.48 -3.86
C LEU A 337 -6.17 -38.23 -2.58
N GLY A 338 -5.25 -37.72 -1.76
CA GLY A 338 -4.77 -38.40 -0.55
C GLY A 338 -3.75 -39.51 -0.83
N GLN A 339 -3.04 -39.41 -1.95
CA GLN A 339 -2.02 -40.36 -2.43
C GLN A 339 -0.60 -39.81 -2.28
N GLY A 340 -0.46 -38.54 -1.92
CA GLY A 340 0.80 -37.89 -1.52
C GLY A 340 1.10 -38.06 -0.03
N GLU A 341 2.17 -37.40 0.42
CA GLU A 341 2.81 -37.56 1.74
C GLU A 341 1.86 -37.53 2.96
N ASP A 342 0.85 -36.66 2.97
CA ASP A 342 -0.06 -36.52 4.12
C ASP A 342 -1.19 -37.58 4.19
N GLY A 343 -1.37 -38.41 3.15
CA GLY A 343 -2.38 -39.48 3.10
C GLY A 343 -3.85 -39.05 3.17
N ILE A 344 -4.16 -37.75 3.13
CA ILE A 344 -5.51 -37.22 3.38
C ILE A 344 -6.16 -36.74 2.07
N ALA A 345 -7.24 -37.40 1.65
CA ALA A 345 -8.04 -36.93 0.51
C ALA A 345 -8.71 -35.58 0.81
N LYS A 346 -8.51 -34.58 -0.05
CA LYS A 346 -8.97 -33.19 0.14
C LYS A 346 -10.45 -33.01 -0.21
N THR A 347 -11.30 -33.86 0.35
CA THR A 347 -12.74 -33.91 0.07
C THR A 347 -13.46 -32.59 0.38
N PRO A 348 -14.65 -32.35 -0.19
CA PRO A 348 -15.53 -31.24 0.22
C PRO A 348 -15.83 -31.22 1.72
N GLN A 349 -15.89 -32.37 2.39
CA GLN A 349 -16.09 -32.48 3.83
C GLN A 349 -14.85 -32.03 4.62
N TRP A 350 -13.65 -32.44 4.20
CA TRP A 350 -12.37 -31.96 4.76
C TRP A 350 -12.25 -30.43 4.61
N ALA A 351 -12.52 -29.91 3.40
CA ALA A 351 -12.48 -28.49 3.13
C ALA A 351 -13.58 -27.72 3.91
N SER A 352 -14.76 -28.31 4.08
CA SER A 352 -15.87 -27.72 4.85
C SER A 352 -15.53 -27.56 6.32
N HIS A 353 -14.92 -28.58 6.94
CA HIS A 353 -14.46 -28.55 8.32
C HIS A 353 -13.48 -27.39 8.58
N ILE A 354 -12.52 -27.20 7.68
CA ILE A 354 -11.46 -26.18 7.76
C ILE A 354 -12.00 -24.78 7.44
N THR A 355 -12.72 -24.61 6.33
CA THR A 355 -13.14 -23.28 5.82
C THR A 355 -14.38 -22.72 6.50
N GLY A 356 -15.22 -23.58 7.08
CA GLY A 356 -16.57 -23.24 7.55
C GLY A 356 -17.64 -23.16 6.45
N ILE A 357 -17.29 -23.40 5.18
CA ILE A 357 -18.23 -23.37 4.05
C ILE A 357 -18.92 -24.74 3.94
N PRO A 358 -20.25 -24.84 3.75
CA PRO A 358 -20.94 -26.12 3.59
C PRO A 358 -20.41 -26.96 2.42
N ALA A 359 -20.26 -28.27 2.63
CA ALA A 359 -19.65 -29.19 1.65
C ALA A 359 -20.44 -29.28 0.32
N ASP A 360 -21.77 -29.20 0.37
CA ASP A 360 -22.64 -29.10 -0.80
C ASP A 360 -22.37 -27.82 -1.60
N ARG A 361 -22.05 -26.71 -0.92
CA ARG A 361 -21.70 -25.45 -1.56
C ARG A 361 -20.32 -25.44 -2.19
N ILE A 362 -19.37 -26.16 -1.60
CA ILE A 362 -18.05 -26.42 -2.22
C ILE A 362 -18.24 -27.24 -3.51
N ILE A 363 -19.06 -28.31 -3.49
CA ILE A 363 -19.39 -29.11 -4.68
C ILE A 363 -20.07 -28.25 -5.76
N LYS A 364 -21.07 -27.45 -5.38
CA LYS A 364 -21.77 -26.58 -6.35
C LYS A 364 -20.82 -25.54 -6.97
N LEU A 365 -20.00 -24.87 -6.15
CA LEU A 365 -19.00 -23.91 -6.63
C LEU A 365 -17.98 -24.57 -7.56
N ALA A 366 -17.54 -25.79 -7.27
CA ALA A 366 -16.63 -26.54 -8.12
C ALA A 366 -17.26 -26.87 -9.48
N ARG A 367 -18.54 -27.29 -9.51
CA ARG A 367 -19.28 -27.51 -10.77
C ARG A 367 -19.50 -26.21 -11.55
N GLU A 368 -19.84 -25.11 -10.87
CA GLU A 368 -19.94 -23.78 -11.49
C GLU A 368 -18.61 -23.36 -12.15
N ILE A 369 -17.47 -23.56 -11.48
CA ILE A 369 -16.13 -23.25 -11.99
C ILE A 369 -15.70 -24.20 -13.13
N GLY A 370 -15.96 -25.50 -13.01
CA GLY A 370 -15.57 -26.52 -13.98
C GLY A 370 -16.39 -26.51 -15.27
N SER A 371 -17.68 -26.14 -15.19
CA SER A 371 -18.61 -26.17 -16.34
C SER A 371 -18.71 -24.84 -17.09
N VAL A 372 -18.27 -23.71 -16.53
CA VAL A 372 -18.43 -22.38 -17.14
C VAL A 372 -17.11 -21.83 -17.67
N LYS A 373 -17.03 -21.62 -18.99
CA LYS A 373 -15.85 -21.08 -19.68
C LYS A 373 -16.25 -20.03 -20.73
N PRO A 374 -15.60 -18.84 -20.78
CA PRO A 374 -14.51 -18.38 -19.90
C PRO A 374 -14.96 -17.99 -18.48
N ALA A 375 -14.07 -18.18 -17.51
CA ALA A 375 -14.25 -17.77 -16.11
C ALA A 375 -13.07 -16.90 -15.62
N TYR A 376 -13.38 -15.67 -15.19
CA TYR A 376 -12.42 -14.72 -14.63
C TYR A 376 -12.24 -14.97 -13.13
N ILE A 377 -11.23 -15.76 -12.78
CA ILE A 377 -10.89 -16.05 -11.38
C ILE A 377 -9.74 -15.13 -10.95
N CYS A 378 -9.91 -14.35 -9.90
CA CYS A 378 -8.89 -13.40 -9.43
C CYS A 378 -8.77 -13.33 -7.90
N GLN A 379 -7.62 -12.85 -7.42
CA GLN A 379 -7.38 -12.61 -6.00
C GLN A 379 -7.00 -11.15 -5.69
N GLY A 380 -7.48 -10.66 -4.55
CA GLY A 380 -7.05 -9.40 -3.95
C GLY A 380 -5.82 -9.58 -3.06
N TRP A 381 -5.36 -8.50 -2.44
CA TRP A 381 -4.21 -8.53 -1.52
C TRP A 381 -4.56 -8.98 -0.09
N GLY A 382 -5.83 -9.34 0.17
CA GLY A 382 -6.32 -9.82 1.47
C GLY A 382 -5.77 -11.19 1.87
N PRO A 383 -5.94 -12.24 1.04
CA PRO A 383 -5.49 -13.59 1.35
C PRO A 383 -3.97 -13.71 1.54
N GLN A 384 -3.17 -13.00 0.73
CA GLN A 384 -1.69 -13.04 0.80
C GLN A 384 -1.07 -12.25 1.97
N ARG A 385 -1.84 -11.74 2.94
CA ARG A 385 -1.31 -11.15 4.20
C ARG A 385 -1.56 -12.06 5.41
N GLN A 386 -1.67 -13.36 5.15
CA GLN A 386 -1.74 -14.42 6.15
C GLN A 386 -0.34 -15.02 6.40
N ALA A 387 -0.18 -15.90 7.38
CA ALA A 387 1.07 -16.63 7.62
C ALA A 387 1.36 -17.69 6.54
N ASN A 388 0.34 -18.17 5.84
CA ASN A 388 0.42 -19.10 4.70
C ASN A 388 0.10 -18.43 3.34
N GLY A 389 0.25 -17.10 3.25
CA GLY A 389 -0.26 -16.34 2.11
C GLY A 389 0.49 -16.56 0.79
N GLU A 390 1.75 -17.01 0.80
CA GLU A 390 2.45 -17.50 -0.40
C GLU A 390 1.75 -18.72 -1.01
N GLN A 391 1.39 -19.68 -0.17
CA GLN A 391 0.75 -20.94 -0.56
C GLN A 391 -0.70 -20.71 -0.97
N THR A 392 -1.43 -19.88 -0.22
CA THR A 392 -2.76 -19.39 -0.58
C THR A 392 -2.78 -18.70 -1.95
N ALA A 393 -1.77 -17.86 -2.26
CA ALA A 393 -1.73 -17.17 -3.53
C ALA A 393 -1.55 -18.11 -4.73
N ARG A 394 -0.64 -19.08 -4.63
CA ARG A 394 -0.45 -20.13 -5.64
C ARG A 394 -1.65 -21.08 -5.72
N ALA A 395 -2.31 -21.37 -4.60
CA ALA A 395 -3.52 -22.20 -4.57
C ALA A 395 -4.66 -21.55 -5.36
N ILE A 396 -4.96 -20.27 -5.16
CA ILE A 396 -6.05 -19.61 -5.91
C ILE A 396 -5.78 -19.64 -7.44
N ALA A 397 -4.52 -19.61 -7.87
CA ALA A 397 -4.12 -19.79 -9.27
C ALA A 397 -4.38 -21.21 -9.83
N MET A 398 -4.49 -22.24 -8.97
CA MET A 398 -4.82 -23.60 -9.43
C MET A 398 -6.21 -23.70 -10.06
N LEU A 399 -7.19 -22.88 -9.66
CA LEU A 399 -8.54 -22.94 -10.23
C LEU A 399 -8.56 -22.63 -11.75
N PRO A 400 -7.98 -21.52 -12.24
CA PRO A 400 -7.86 -21.28 -13.68
C PRO A 400 -6.83 -22.17 -14.39
N ILE A 401 -5.83 -22.72 -13.70
CA ILE A 401 -4.92 -23.74 -14.27
C ILE A 401 -5.70 -25.03 -14.58
N LEU A 402 -6.39 -25.59 -13.57
CA LEU A 402 -7.17 -26.83 -13.67
C LEU A 402 -8.31 -26.73 -14.70
N THR A 403 -8.88 -25.54 -14.88
CA THR A 403 -9.97 -25.29 -15.85
C THR A 403 -9.50 -24.70 -17.17
N GLY A 404 -8.18 -24.51 -17.37
CA GLY A 404 -7.58 -23.96 -18.58
C GLY A 404 -8.09 -22.57 -18.98
N ASN A 405 -8.34 -21.70 -17.99
CA ASN A 405 -8.77 -20.30 -18.16
C ASN A 405 -7.58 -19.30 -18.24
N VAL A 406 -6.33 -19.77 -18.15
CA VAL A 406 -5.13 -18.96 -18.34
C VAL A 406 -4.92 -18.67 -19.85
N GLY A 407 -4.53 -17.44 -20.20
CA GLY A 407 -4.14 -17.09 -21.57
C GLY A 407 -5.29 -16.86 -22.57
N ILE A 408 -6.54 -16.82 -22.11
CA ILE A 408 -7.72 -16.60 -22.97
C ILE A 408 -8.49 -15.33 -22.57
N HIS A 409 -9.22 -14.76 -23.53
CA HIS A 409 -10.18 -13.68 -23.26
C HIS A 409 -11.31 -14.17 -22.34
N GLY A 410 -11.74 -13.33 -21.41
CA GLY A 410 -12.74 -13.63 -20.39
C GLY A 410 -12.26 -14.57 -19.29
N GLY A 411 -11.03 -15.09 -19.40
CA GLY A 411 -10.34 -15.86 -18.37
C GLY A 411 -9.47 -14.96 -17.47
N ASN A 412 -8.65 -15.59 -16.64
CA ASN A 412 -7.58 -14.94 -15.87
C ASN A 412 -6.62 -16.01 -15.32
N SER A 413 -5.44 -15.62 -14.85
CA SER A 413 -4.41 -16.50 -14.24
C SER A 413 -4.62 -16.79 -12.75
N GLY A 414 -5.69 -16.27 -12.12
CA GLY A 414 -5.84 -16.31 -10.67
C GLY A 414 -5.01 -15.26 -9.93
N ALA A 415 -4.12 -14.55 -10.64
CA ALA A 415 -3.51 -13.31 -10.17
C ALA A 415 -4.57 -12.18 -10.08
N ARG A 416 -4.10 -10.98 -9.72
CA ARG A 416 -4.93 -9.78 -9.63
C ARG A 416 -5.19 -9.14 -11.00
N GLU A 417 -6.24 -8.34 -11.11
CA GLU A 417 -6.54 -7.58 -12.33
C GLU A 417 -5.39 -6.65 -12.76
N SER A 418 -5.06 -6.69 -14.06
CA SER A 418 -4.15 -5.73 -14.70
C SER A 418 -4.84 -4.42 -15.06
N THR A 419 -4.03 -3.40 -15.34
CA THR A 419 -4.48 -2.07 -15.77
C THR A 419 -3.56 -1.54 -16.86
N TYR A 420 -4.13 -0.86 -17.86
CA TYR A 420 -3.36 0.01 -18.75
C TYR A 420 -2.91 1.26 -17.97
N THR A 421 -1.72 1.77 -18.29
CA THR A 421 -1.10 2.93 -17.65
C THR A 421 -0.22 3.67 -18.64
N ILE A 422 -0.24 5.00 -18.61
CA ILE A 422 0.71 5.82 -19.37
C ILE A 422 2.02 5.91 -18.59
N THR A 423 3.07 5.26 -19.07
CA THR A 423 4.35 5.13 -18.36
C THR A 423 5.11 6.46 -18.29
N ILE A 424 5.40 6.93 -17.08
CA ILE A 424 6.29 8.06 -16.84
C ILE A 424 7.77 7.68 -16.76
N GLU A 425 8.63 8.61 -17.15
CA GLU A 425 10.04 8.62 -16.78
C GLU A 425 10.19 9.21 -15.36
N ARG A 426 10.83 8.46 -14.46
CA ARG A 426 11.04 8.86 -13.06
C ARG A 426 12.47 9.40 -12.88
N LEU A 427 12.69 10.23 -11.86
CA LEU A 427 14.03 10.64 -11.43
C LEU A 427 14.93 9.38 -11.28
N PRO A 428 16.01 9.24 -12.07
CA PRO A 428 16.82 8.02 -12.03
C PRO A 428 17.56 7.94 -10.70
N VAL A 429 17.43 6.81 -9.99
CA VAL A 429 18.05 6.62 -8.66
C VAL A 429 19.51 6.17 -8.71
N LEU A 430 20.09 5.97 -9.91
CA LEU A 430 21.41 5.38 -10.12
C LEU A 430 21.50 3.93 -9.56
N GLU A 431 22.64 3.28 -9.75
CA GLU A 431 22.90 1.96 -9.17
C GLU A 431 23.20 2.05 -7.66
N ASN A 432 22.76 1.06 -6.88
CA ASN A 432 23.19 0.89 -5.49
C ASN A 432 24.43 -0.04 -5.46
N PRO A 433 25.61 0.42 -4.97
CA PRO A 433 26.77 -0.45 -4.80
C PRO A 433 26.51 -1.58 -3.81
N VAL A 434 25.83 -1.27 -2.70
CA VAL A 434 25.40 -2.25 -1.68
C VAL A 434 24.39 -3.23 -2.28
N LYS A 435 24.79 -4.51 -2.39
CA LYS A 435 23.95 -5.59 -2.91
C LYS A 435 23.15 -6.30 -1.81
N THR A 436 23.66 -6.29 -0.58
CA THR A 436 23.05 -6.85 0.63
C THR A 436 21.62 -6.32 0.82
N ALA A 437 20.67 -7.23 1.05
CA ALA A 437 19.25 -6.91 1.18
C ALA A 437 18.53 -7.75 2.24
N ILE A 438 17.59 -7.12 2.94
CA ILE A 438 16.66 -7.76 3.89
C ILE A 438 15.21 -7.67 3.39
N SER A 439 14.29 -8.42 4.00
CA SER A 439 12.86 -8.14 3.81
C SER A 439 12.51 -6.74 4.32
N CYS A 440 11.61 -6.03 3.63
CA CYS A 440 11.03 -4.78 4.11
C CYS A 440 10.28 -4.89 5.45
N PHE A 441 9.98 -6.11 5.91
CA PHE A 441 9.34 -6.38 7.20
C PHE A 441 10.37 -6.61 8.33
N SER A 442 11.48 -7.30 8.06
CA SER A 442 12.50 -7.66 9.06
C SER A 442 13.46 -6.51 9.47
N TRP A 443 13.07 -5.25 9.26
CA TRP A 443 13.92 -4.08 9.55
C TRP A 443 14.11 -3.85 11.06
N THR A 444 13.14 -4.22 11.89
CA THR A 444 13.27 -4.20 13.37
C THR A 444 14.28 -5.22 13.87
N ASP A 445 14.33 -6.42 13.27
CA ASP A 445 15.37 -7.41 13.56
C ASP A 445 16.75 -6.92 13.13
N ALA A 446 16.84 -6.26 11.96
CA ALA A 446 18.09 -5.68 11.48
C ALA A 446 18.61 -4.52 12.36
N ILE A 447 17.78 -3.92 13.21
CA ILE A 447 18.20 -3.00 14.29
C ILE A 447 18.59 -3.79 15.55
N ALA A 448 17.75 -4.75 15.97
CA ALA A 448 17.87 -5.41 17.27
C ALA A 448 18.97 -6.49 17.34
N ARG A 449 19.15 -7.25 16.26
CA ARG A 449 19.97 -8.48 16.16
C ARG A 449 20.65 -8.63 14.78
N GLY A 450 20.87 -7.54 14.06
CA GLY A 450 21.34 -7.55 12.67
C GLY A 450 22.49 -8.53 12.34
N PRO A 451 23.61 -8.53 13.09
CA PRO A 451 24.75 -9.44 12.87
C PRO A 451 24.46 -10.94 13.02
N GLU A 452 23.30 -11.32 13.57
CA GLU A 452 22.82 -12.70 13.71
C GLU A 452 22.00 -13.16 12.50
N MET A 453 21.48 -12.24 11.67
CA MET A 453 20.51 -12.55 10.61
C MET A 453 21.16 -13.26 9.42
N THR A 454 20.67 -14.46 9.05
CA THR A 454 21.26 -15.29 7.99
C THR A 454 20.42 -15.35 6.71
N ALA A 455 21.02 -15.81 5.62
CA ALA A 455 20.32 -16.06 4.35
C ALA A 455 19.26 -17.17 4.47
N LEU A 456 19.60 -18.29 5.13
CA LEU A 456 18.73 -19.47 5.22
C LEU A 456 17.60 -19.34 6.24
N ARG A 457 17.79 -18.54 7.30
CA ARG A 457 16.79 -18.34 8.36
C ARG A 457 15.98 -17.05 8.19
N ASP A 458 16.68 -15.92 8.05
CA ASP A 458 16.10 -14.58 8.02
C ASP A 458 15.89 -14.04 6.60
N GLY A 459 16.32 -14.78 5.58
CA GLY A 459 16.15 -14.41 4.17
C GLY A 459 17.06 -13.27 3.72
N VAL A 460 18.23 -13.07 4.33
CA VAL A 460 19.25 -12.12 3.83
C VAL A 460 19.65 -12.51 2.40
N ARG A 461 19.84 -11.51 1.53
CA ARG A 461 20.24 -11.72 0.13
C ARG A 461 21.51 -10.93 -0.19
N GLY A 462 22.36 -11.48 -1.06
CA GLY A 462 23.62 -10.87 -1.50
C GLY A 462 24.84 -11.18 -0.62
N LYS A 463 24.61 -11.76 0.58
CA LYS A 463 25.58 -12.30 1.53
C LYS A 463 24.91 -13.42 2.32
N ASP A 464 25.70 -14.29 2.96
CA ASP A 464 25.21 -15.37 3.82
C ASP A 464 24.59 -14.87 5.14
N LYS A 465 24.96 -13.64 5.55
CA LYS A 465 24.39 -12.93 6.69
C LYS A 465 24.47 -11.42 6.51
N LEU A 466 23.81 -10.67 7.39
CA LEU A 466 24.02 -9.22 7.54
C LEU A 466 25.21 -8.97 8.49
N ASP A 467 26.11 -8.06 8.14
CA ASP A 467 27.35 -7.83 8.93
C ASP A 467 27.20 -6.77 10.02
N VAL A 468 26.37 -5.73 9.79
CA VAL A 468 26.16 -4.60 10.70
C VAL A 468 24.66 -4.33 10.90
N PRO A 469 24.23 -3.90 12.10
CA PRO A 469 22.85 -3.51 12.32
C PRO A 469 22.55 -2.14 11.68
N ILE A 470 21.27 -1.87 11.43
CA ILE A 470 20.80 -0.56 10.95
C ILE A 470 21.02 0.49 12.06
N LYS A 471 21.86 1.49 11.78
CA LYS A 471 22.12 2.64 12.67
C LYS A 471 21.38 3.91 12.25
N PHE A 472 21.24 4.14 10.94
CA PHE A 472 20.62 5.35 10.39
C PHE A 472 19.38 4.98 9.57
N LEU A 473 18.25 5.60 9.89
CA LEU A 473 16.97 5.45 9.21
C LEU A 473 16.55 6.72 8.47
N TRP A 474 16.32 6.58 7.16
CA TRP A 474 15.56 7.56 6.38
C TRP A 474 14.10 7.15 6.26
N ASN A 475 13.16 7.95 6.75
CA ASN A 475 11.72 7.72 6.58
C ASN A 475 11.03 8.95 5.97
N TYR A 476 11.00 8.99 4.63
CA TYR A 476 10.27 10.01 3.87
C TYR A 476 8.82 9.55 3.65
N ALA A 477 7.83 10.39 4.00
CA ALA A 477 6.38 10.22 3.87
C ALA A 477 5.88 8.82 4.28
N GLY A 478 6.37 8.34 5.42
CA GLY A 478 6.12 7.00 5.93
C GLY A 478 5.55 7.05 7.34
N ASN A 479 4.38 6.44 7.53
CA ASN A 479 3.89 6.09 8.87
C ASN A 479 4.20 4.62 9.20
N THR A 480 5.20 4.04 8.54
CA THR A 480 5.48 2.61 8.59
C THR A 480 6.27 2.23 9.84
N LEU A 481 7.19 3.09 10.31
CA LEU A 481 8.07 2.81 11.47
C LEU A 481 7.33 2.35 12.73
N ILE A 482 6.04 2.65 12.84
CA ILE A 482 5.15 2.19 13.91
C ILE A 482 3.78 1.79 13.32
N ASN A 483 3.10 2.71 12.65
CA ASN A 483 1.67 2.59 12.38
C ASN A 483 1.30 1.59 11.27
N GLN A 484 2.27 1.11 10.47
CA GLN A 484 2.05 0.11 9.41
C GLN A 484 2.96 -1.11 9.53
N HIS A 485 4.00 -1.06 10.38
CA HIS A 485 4.71 -2.25 10.87
C HIS A 485 3.87 -3.02 11.89
N SER A 486 4.29 -4.24 12.25
CA SER A 486 3.66 -5.05 13.30
C SER A 486 4.17 -4.71 14.70
N ASP A 487 3.44 -5.19 15.71
CA ASP A 487 3.74 -5.08 17.14
C ASP A 487 4.26 -3.69 17.52
N ILE A 488 3.34 -2.74 17.63
CA ILE A 488 3.68 -1.35 17.99
C ILE A 488 4.38 -1.27 19.35
N ASN A 489 4.04 -2.15 20.30
CA ASN A 489 4.66 -2.19 21.61
C ASN A 489 6.12 -2.65 21.53
N LYS A 490 6.41 -3.74 20.80
CA LYS A 490 7.77 -4.22 20.63
C LYS A 490 8.62 -3.34 19.73
N THR A 491 8.03 -2.79 18.67
CA THR A 491 8.70 -1.84 17.78
C THR A 491 9.04 -0.53 18.51
N HIS A 492 8.18 -0.06 19.42
CA HIS A 492 8.50 1.07 20.30
C HIS A 492 9.73 0.79 21.17
N GLU A 493 9.80 -0.37 21.83
CA GLU A 493 10.95 -0.77 22.65
C GLU A 493 12.27 -0.81 21.85
N ILE A 494 12.24 -1.32 20.62
CA ILE A 494 13.41 -1.35 19.73
C ILE A 494 13.84 0.07 19.34
N LEU A 495 12.88 0.97 19.08
CA LEU A 495 13.17 2.36 18.70
C LEU A 495 13.53 3.28 19.88
N GLN A 496 13.17 2.95 21.12
CA GLN A 496 13.65 3.66 22.32
C GLN A 496 15.16 3.55 22.50
N ASP A 497 15.77 2.46 22.01
CA ASP A 497 17.18 2.19 22.18
C ASP A 497 18.02 2.98 21.17
N GLU A 498 18.42 4.18 21.58
CA GLU A 498 19.26 5.09 20.79
C GLU A 498 20.67 4.53 20.54
N ALA A 499 21.13 3.53 21.31
CA ALA A 499 22.38 2.82 21.04
C ALA A 499 22.20 1.72 19.97
N LYS A 500 21.01 1.13 19.83
CA LYS A 500 20.67 0.24 18.71
C LYS A 500 20.53 1.01 17.40
N CYS A 501 19.71 2.06 17.35
CA CYS A 501 19.54 2.94 16.18
C CYS A 501 19.83 4.41 16.56
N GLU A 502 20.92 4.95 16.02
CA GLU A 502 21.49 6.26 16.41
C GLU A 502 20.78 7.47 15.80
N MET A 503 20.18 7.35 14.62
CA MET A 503 19.56 8.49 13.93
C MET A 503 18.35 8.07 13.09
N ILE A 504 17.22 8.75 13.30
CA ILE A 504 15.97 8.59 12.55
C ILE A 504 15.59 9.96 11.96
N VAL A 505 15.79 10.12 10.66
CA VAL A 505 15.37 11.32 9.92
C VAL A 505 14.01 11.07 9.30
N VAL A 506 13.00 11.82 9.75
CA VAL A 506 11.66 11.80 9.15
C VAL A 506 11.46 13.04 8.30
N ILE A 507 10.98 12.84 7.09
CA ILE A 507 10.54 13.91 6.20
C ILE A 507 9.07 13.64 5.90
N ASP A 508 8.13 14.49 6.32
CA ASP A 508 6.70 14.24 6.14
C ASP A 508 5.94 15.55 5.86
N ASN A 509 4.65 15.43 5.57
CA ASN A 509 3.73 16.55 5.52
C ASN A 509 3.01 16.78 6.87
N PHE A 510 2.94 15.78 7.77
CA PHE A 510 2.18 15.81 9.03
C PHE A 510 2.94 15.23 10.22
N MET A 511 2.53 15.61 11.45
CA MET A 511 2.94 14.93 12.69
C MET A 511 2.24 13.56 12.81
N THR A 512 2.65 12.61 11.98
CA THR A 512 2.17 11.21 12.01
C THR A 512 2.69 10.46 13.24
N SER A 513 2.11 9.30 13.56
CA SER A 513 2.55 8.46 14.68
C SER A 513 4.03 8.04 14.57
N SER A 514 4.56 7.85 13.35
CA SER A 514 5.99 7.64 13.10
C SER A 514 6.82 8.93 13.13
N ALA A 515 6.26 10.09 12.77
CA ALA A 515 6.98 11.37 12.90
C ALA A 515 7.37 11.67 14.34
N LYS A 516 6.59 11.22 15.33
CA LYS A 516 6.94 11.31 16.77
C LYS A 516 8.24 10.58 17.17
N TYR A 517 8.76 9.67 16.34
CA TYR A 517 9.99 8.90 16.57
C TYR A 517 11.21 9.48 15.85
N ALA A 518 11.05 10.58 15.12
CA ALA A 518 12.16 11.28 14.50
C ALA A 518 13.12 11.86 15.54
N ASP A 519 14.41 11.91 15.22
CA ASP A 519 15.39 12.74 15.92
C ASP A 519 15.48 14.12 15.25
N ILE A 520 15.45 14.15 13.92
CA ILE A 520 15.26 15.34 13.09
C ILE A 520 14.03 15.15 12.20
N LEU A 521 13.10 16.10 12.26
CA LEU A 521 11.81 16.09 11.55
C LEU A 521 11.72 17.28 10.58
N LEU A 522 11.55 16.99 9.29
CA LEU A 522 11.57 17.99 8.21
C LEU A 522 10.19 18.16 7.52
N PRO A 523 9.76 19.41 7.27
CA PRO A 523 8.46 19.71 6.63
C PRO A 523 8.56 19.72 5.09
N ASP A 524 8.06 18.67 4.44
CA ASP A 524 7.96 18.62 2.97
C ASP A 524 6.67 19.30 2.46
N LEU A 525 6.77 19.89 1.27
CA LEU A 525 5.64 20.40 0.51
C LEU A 525 4.80 19.24 -0.03
N MET A 526 3.47 19.31 0.15
CA MET A 526 2.56 18.34 -0.46
C MET A 526 2.64 18.41 -1.99
N THR A 527 2.26 17.34 -2.69
CA THR A 527 2.30 17.31 -4.16
C THR A 527 1.49 18.45 -4.80
N VAL A 528 0.37 18.84 -4.20
CA VAL A 528 -0.46 19.98 -4.64
C VAL A 528 0.09 21.37 -4.28
N GLU A 529 1.26 21.45 -3.65
CA GLU A 529 2.03 22.68 -3.40
C GLU A 529 3.27 22.76 -4.34
N GLN A 530 3.35 21.90 -5.37
CA GLN A 530 4.49 21.76 -6.27
C GLN A 530 4.03 21.51 -7.73
N GLU A 531 4.97 21.57 -8.69
CA GLU A 531 4.78 20.96 -10.02
C GLU A 531 5.30 19.53 -10.05
N ASP A 532 4.56 18.63 -10.70
CA ASP A 532 4.96 17.25 -11.04
C ASP A 532 4.03 16.69 -12.14
N ILE A 533 4.32 15.50 -12.66
CA ILE A 533 3.42 14.76 -13.57
C ILE A 533 3.07 13.42 -12.93
N ILE A 534 1.77 13.15 -12.77
CA ILE A 534 1.24 11.97 -12.06
C ILE A 534 0.48 11.07 -13.05
N PRO A 535 0.91 9.82 -13.30
CA PRO A 535 0.14 8.87 -14.09
C PRO A 535 -0.97 8.22 -13.25
N ASN A 536 -1.89 7.53 -13.93
CA ASN A 536 -2.71 6.50 -13.29
C ASN A 536 -1.86 5.29 -12.83
N ASP A 537 -2.44 4.48 -11.96
CA ASP A 537 -1.80 3.27 -11.41
C ASP A 537 -2.87 2.17 -11.10
N TYR A 538 -4.16 2.47 -11.32
CA TYR A 538 -5.32 1.57 -11.32
C TYR A 538 -6.52 2.23 -12.03
N ALA A 539 -6.71 1.98 -13.33
CA ALA A 539 -7.77 2.61 -14.13
C ALA A 539 -8.29 1.73 -15.31
N GLY A 540 -8.32 0.40 -15.14
CA GLY A 540 -8.87 -0.52 -16.14
C GLY A 540 -8.13 -0.43 -17.47
N ASN A 541 -8.84 -0.14 -18.56
CA ASN A 541 -8.22 0.11 -19.87
C ASN A 541 -8.11 1.61 -20.24
N MET A 542 -8.26 2.53 -19.29
CA MET A 542 -8.11 3.98 -19.51
C MET A 542 -6.90 4.53 -18.76
N GLY A 543 -5.83 4.82 -19.49
CA GLY A 543 -4.63 5.46 -18.95
C GLY A 543 -4.80 6.97 -18.90
N TYR A 544 -4.13 7.64 -17.95
CA TYR A 544 -4.07 9.10 -17.91
C TYR A 544 -2.78 9.63 -17.27
N LEU A 545 -2.39 10.84 -17.69
CA LEU A 545 -1.38 11.68 -17.05
C LEU A 545 -2.06 12.94 -16.52
N ILE A 546 -1.64 13.39 -15.33
CA ILE A 546 -2.08 14.64 -14.71
C ILE A 546 -0.86 15.52 -14.49
N PHE A 547 -0.81 16.69 -15.14
CA PHE A 547 0.14 17.74 -14.80
C PHE A 547 -0.40 18.47 -13.58
N ILE A 548 0.32 18.46 -12.46
CA ILE A 548 -0.08 19.19 -11.26
C ILE A 548 0.70 20.49 -11.14
N GLN A 549 0.05 21.49 -10.55
CA GLN A 549 0.55 22.85 -10.39
C GLN A 549 0.41 23.29 -8.92
N PRO A 550 1.28 24.18 -8.41
CA PRO A 550 1.20 24.64 -7.03
C PRO A 550 -0.08 25.44 -6.78
N ALA A 551 -0.95 24.91 -5.90
CA ALA A 551 -2.20 25.55 -5.53
C ALA A 551 -2.00 26.83 -4.70
N THR A 552 -0.92 26.89 -3.93
CA THR A 552 -0.50 28.09 -3.19
C THR A 552 1.00 28.25 -3.32
N THR A 553 1.53 29.44 -3.02
CA THR A 553 2.97 29.58 -2.72
C THR A 553 3.34 28.74 -1.48
N PRO A 554 4.61 28.35 -1.31
CA PRO A 554 5.09 27.64 -0.12
C PRO A 554 4.77 28.42 1.17
N LYS A 555 4.00 27.80 2.07
CA LYS A 555 3.64 28.38 3.38
C LYS A 555 4.68 28.03 4.44
N PHE A 556 4.94 28.95 5.37
CA PHE A 556 5.92 28.80 6.46
C PHE A 556 7.33 28.47 5.92
N GLU A 557 8.09 27.60 6.60
CA GLU A 557 9.42 27.17 6.17
C GLU A 557 9.39 25.83 5.41
N ARG A 558 8.23 25.38 4.88
CA ARG A 558 8.13 24.14 4.09
C ARG A 558 9.04 24.22 2.85
N LYS A 559 9.72 23.12 2.53
CA LYS A 559 10.62 23.01 1.36
C LYS A 559 10.32 21.74 0.56
N PRO A 560 10.53 21.72 -0.77
CA PRO A 560 10.35 20.51 -1.54
C PRO A 560 11.51 19.53 -1.29
N ILE A 561 11.19 18.23 -1.18
CA ILE A 561 12.17 17.14 -0.99
C ILE A 561 13.43 17.26 -1.88
N TYR A 562 13.30 17.68 -3.15
CA TYR A 562 14.45 17.81 -4.05
C TYR A 562 15.46 18.85 -3.55
N TRP A 563 14.99 20.01 -3.08
CA TRP A 563 15.86 21.04 -2.50
C TRP A 563 16.53 20.54 -1.21
N VAL A 564 15.76 19.90 -0.32
CA VAL A 564 16.27 19.36 0.95
C VAL A 564 17.44 18.40 0.71
N LEU A 565 17.29 17.48 -0.24
CA LEU A 565 18.34 16.51 -0.55
C LEU A 565 19.48 17.09 -1.39
N SER A 566 19.25 18.12 -2.23
CA SER A 566 20.33 18.87 -2.87
C SER A 566 21.22 19.58 -1.82
N GLU A 567 20.62 20.16 -0.80
CA GLU A 567 21.33 20.81 0.29
C GLU A 567 22.14 19.83 1.15
N ILE A 568 21.61 18.63 1.40
CA ILE A 568 22.35 17.54 2.06
C ILE A 568 23.47 17.03 1.15
N ALA A 569 23.24 16.85 -0.15
CA ALA A 569 24.26 16.42 -1.11
C ALA A 569 25.48 17.35 -1.10
N ARG A 570 25.28 18.68 -1.09
CA ARG A 570 26.38 19.66 -1.03
C ARG A 570 27.21 19.56 0.26
N ARG A 571 26.59 19.19 1.37
CA ARG A 571 27.27 18.95 2.66
C ARG A 571 28.01 17.61 2.70
N LEU A 572 27.60 16.63 1.91
CA LEU A 572 28.31 15.36 1.73
C LEU A 572 29.54 15.52 0.80
N GLY A 573 29.43 16.32 -0.26
CA GLY A 573 30.57 16.78 -1.08
C GLY A 573 30.15 17.20 -2.50
N ASP A 574 31.03 17.93 -3.20
CA ASP A 574 30.69 18.49 -4.52
C ASP A 574 30.42 17.43 -5.60
N ASP A 575 31.13 16.28 -5.58
CA ASP A 575 30.81 15.13 -6.43
C ASP A 575 29.40 14.59 -6.15
N VAL A 576 29.05 14.45 -4.86
CA VAL A 576 27.72 13.98 -4.43
C VAL A 576 26.64 14.97 -4.88
N TYR A 577 26.90 16.27 -4.78
CA TYR A 577 26.00 17.33 -5.25
C TYR A 577 25.83 17.32 -6.77
N GLN A 578 26.92 17.23 -7.53
CA GLN A 578 26.87 17.25 -8.99
C GLN A 578 26.26 15.97 -9.55
N ARG A 579 26.55 14.80 -8.97
CA ARG A 579 25.89 13.53 -9.33
C ARG A 579 24.43 13.50 -8.87
N PHE A 580 24.08 14.10 -7.73
CA PHE A 580 22.67 14.17 -7.32
C PHE A 580 21.86 15.11 -8.23
N THR A 581 22.37 16.30 -8.54
CA THR A 581 21.59 17.31 -9.28
C THR A 581 21.71 17.21 -10.80
N GLU A 582 22.83 16.72 -11.32
CA GLU A 582 23.26 16.87 -12.73
C GLU A 582 23.14 18.32 -13.22
N GLY A 583 23.37 19.30 -12.33
CA GLY A 583 23.19 20.73 -12.61
C GLY A 583 21.74 21.20 -12.83
N ARG A 584 20.73 20.32 -12.66
CA ARG A 584 19.31 20.65 -12.93
C ARG A 584 18.55 21.07 -11.67
N THR A 585 17.66 22.04 -11.84
CA THR A 585 16.54 22.31 -10.91
C THR A 585 15.43 21.26 -11.03
N GLN A 586 14.52 21.21 -10.07
CA GLN A 586 13.35 20.31 -10.12
C GLN A 586 12.49 20.53 -11.40
N ALA A 587 12.32 21.77 -11.85
CA ALA A 587 11.59 22.08 -13.09
C ALA A 587 12.30 21.57 -14.35
N GLN A 588 13.63 21.73 -14.42
CA GLN A 588 14.43 21.19 -15.52
C GLN A 588 14.47 19.65 -15.51
N TRP A 589 14.40 19.02 -14.35
CA TRP A 589 14.20 17.57 -14.25
C TRP A 589 12.84 17.12 -14.80
N LEU A 590 11.75 17.83 -14.50
CA LEU A 590 10.43 17.52 -15.08
C LEU A 590 10.43 17.63 -16.60
N GLN A 591 10.98 18.71 -17.15
CA GLN A 591 11.12 18.92 -18.60
C GLN A 591 11.98 17.82 -19.25
N TYR A 592 13.14 17.49 -18.66
CA TYR A 592 14.03 16.44 -19.17
C TYR A 592 13.38 15.05 -19.16
N LEU A 593 12.70 14.68 -18.07
CA LEU A 593 12.00 13.40 -17.97
C LEU A 593 10.81 13.34 -18.94
N TYR A 594 10.07 14.43 -19.11
CA TYR A 594 8.96 14.46 -20.07
C TYR A 594 9.42 14.39 -21.53
N ALA A 595 10.52 15.06 -21.89
CA ALA A 595 11.11 14.93 -23.23
C ALA A 595 11.50 13.47 -23.54
N LYS A 596 12.02 12.73 -22.57
CA LYS A 596 12.27 11.27 -22.70
C LYS A 596 10.98 10.44 -22.82
N MET A 597 9.87 10.88 -22.23
CA MET A 597 8.56 10.24 -22.42
C MET A 597 8.06 10.47 -23.85
N GLN A 598 8.05 11.71 -24.35
CA GLN A 598 7.63 12.03 -25.72
C GLN A 598 8.49 11.34 -26.78
N ALA A 599 9.80 11.20 -26.56
CA ALA A 599 10.70 10.47 -27.45
C ALA A 599 10.40 8.95 -27.53
N ARG A 600 9.68 8.38 -26.54
CA ARG A 600 9.20 6.99 -26.56
C ARG A 600 7.76 6.87 -27.06
N ASP A 601 6.94 7.89 -26.81
CA ASP A 601 5.51 7.94 -27.10
C ASP A 601 5.16 9.29 -27.75
N PRO A 602 5.34 9.43 -29.09
CA PRO A 602 5.09 10.68 -29.80
C PRO A 602 3.62 11.11 -29.85
N ALA A 603 2.69 10.30 -29.34
CA ALA A 603 1.29 10.66 -29.19
C ALA A 603 0.98 11.44 -27.89
N LEU A 604 2.01 11.68 -27.06
CA LEU A 604 1.91 12.56 -25.89
C LEU A 604 1.98 14.05 -26.32
N PRO A 605 1.07 14.91 -25.83
CA PRO A 605 1.06 16.35 -26.14
C PRO A 605 2.33 17.05 -25.67
N ALA A 606 2.63 18.24 -26.20
CA ALA A 606 3.80 19.01 -25.76
C ALA A 606 3.75 19.35 -24.26
N TYR A 607 4.90 19.58 -23.63
CA TYR A 607 4.99 19.85 -22.18
C TYR A 607 4.05 20.98 -21.73
N ASP A 608 4.06 22.11 -22.45
CA ASP A 608 3.20 23.26 -22.17
C ASP A 608 1.74 23.09 -22.62
N GLU A 609 1.44 22.10 -23.46
CA GLU A 609 0.07 21.70 -23.78
C GLU A 609 -0.50 20.83 -22.67
N LEU A 610 0.23 19.79 -22.23
CA LEU A 610 -0.15 18.96 -21.10
C LEU A 610 -0.35 19.81 -19.83
N LYS A 611 0.50 20.80 -19.62
CA LYS A 611 0.40 21.77 -18.51
C LYS A 611 -0.86 22.66 -18.57
N LYS A 612 -1.38 22.95 -19.78
CA LYS A 612 -2.65 23.69 -19.98
C LYS A 612 -3.87 22.77 -19.88
N MET A 613 -3.77 21.56 -20.44
CA MET A 613 -4.83 20.53 -20.37
C MET A 613 -5.05 20.06 -18.93
N GLY A 614 -3.99 19.92 -18.15
CA GLY A 614 -4.00 19.43 -16.78
C GLY A 614 -4.20 17.92 -16.67
N ILE A 615 -5.08 17.33 -17.47
CA ILE A 615 -5.24 15.88 -17.62
C ILE A 615 -5.25 15.49 -19.11
N TYR A 616 -4.45 14.48 -19.46
CA TYR A 616 -4.50 13.78 -20.75
C TYR A 616 -4.96 12.34 -20.49
N LYS A 617 -5.94 11.86 -21.28
CA LYS A 617 -6.53 10.51 -21.17
C LYS A 617 -6.30 9.74 -22.46
N ARG A 618 -6.08 8.43 -22.37
CA ARG A 618 -5.98 7.53 -23.53
C ARG A 618 -6.45 6.12 -23.17
N LYS A 619 -7.43 5.59 -23.90
CA LYS A 619 -7.80 4.17 -23.85
C LYS A 619 -6.63 3.31 -24.34
N ASP A 620 -6.45 2.11 -23.81
CA ASP A 620 -5.44 1.16 -24.27
C ASP A 620 -5.59 0.90 -25.78
N PRO A 621 -4.58 1.26 -26.61
CA PRO A 621 -4.64 1.04 -28.06
C PRO A 621 -4.67 -0.46 -28.44
N ASN A 622 -4.36 -1.36 -27.50
CA ASN A 622 -4.39 -2.81 -27.69
C ASN A 622 -5.69 -3.45 -27.15
N GLY A 623 -6.62 -2.66 -26.60
CA GLY A 623 -7.94 -3.10 -26.14
C GLY A 623 -7.96 -3.78 -24.76
N HIS A 624 -7.67 -5.07 -24.71
CA HIS A 624 -7.71 -5.90 -23.49
C HIS A 624 -6.37 -6.60 -23.28
N PHE A 625 -5.80 -6.45 -22.08
CA PHE A 625 -4.61 -7.20 -21.71
C PHE A 625 -5.02 -8.59 -21.23
N VAL A 626 -4.62 -9.62 -21.96
CA VAL A 626 -4.77 -11.04 -21.58
C VAL A 626 -3.42 -11.56 -21.13
N ALA A 627 -3.31 -11.93 -19.85
CA ALA A 627 -2.05 -12.44 -19.30
C ALA A 627 -1.72 -13.80 -19.91
N TYR A 628 -0.44 -14.01 -20.25
CA TYR A 628 0.08 -15.24 -20.86
C TYR A 628 -0.53 -15.65 -22.20
N LYS A 629 -1.24 -14.75 -22.91
CA LYS A 629 -1.85 -15.02 -24.23
C LYS A 629 -0.88 -15.65 -25.23
N LYS A 630 0.30 -15.04 -25.42
CA LYS A 630 1.32 -15.55 -26.34
C LYS A 630 1.83 -16.95 -25.99
N PHE A 631 2.01 -17.24 -24.69
CA PHE A 631 2.38 -18.58 -24.21
C PHE A 631 1.27 -19.61 -24.45
N ARG A 632 0.00 -19.19 -24.33
CA ARG A 632 -1.16 -20.05 -24.63
C ARG A 632 -1.31 -20.32 -26.14
N GLU A 633 -1.00 -19.33 -26.98
CA GLU A 633 -1.00 -19.43 -28.45
C GLU A 633 0.17 -20.28 -28.98
N ASP A 634 1.40 -20.02 -28.52
CA ASP A 634 2.60 -20.82 -28.83
C ASP A 634 3.55 -20.86 -27.60
N PRO A 635 3.54 -21.97 -26.83
CA PRO A 635 4.39 -22.12 -25.65
C PRO A 635 5.85 -22.45 -25.98
N GLN A 636 6.19 -22.82 -27.22
CA GLN A 636 7.57 -23.10 -27.63
C GLN A 636 8.31 -21.82 -28.05
N ALA A 637 7.63 -20.94 -28.79
CA ALA A 637 8.18 -19.63 -29.16
C ALA A 637 8.06 -18.58 -28.03
N ASN A 638 7.13 -18.76 -27.09
CA ASN A 638 6.88 -17.81 -25.99
C ASN A 638 6.88 -18.49 -24.60
N PRO A 639 7.95 -19.21 -24.21
CA PRO A 639 8.02 -19.86 -22.90
C PRO A 639 7.90 -18.86 -21.74
N LEU A 640 7.38 -19.33 -20.60
CA LEU A 640 7.36 -18.58 -19.35
C LEU A 640 8.77 -18.40 -18.77
N LYS A 641 8.90 -17.52 -17.77
CA LYS A 641 10.19 -17.27 -17.07
C LYS A 641 10.44 -18.23 -15.90
N THR A 642 9.73 -19.34 -15.87
CA THR A 642 9.99 -20.49 -15.00
C THR A 642 11.18 -21.31 -15.54
N PRO A 643 11.89 -22.07 -14.69
CA PRO A 643 12.96 -22.98 -15.13
C PRO A 643 12.57 -23.92 -16.29
N SER A 644 11.34 -24.43 -16.28
CA SER A 644 10.80 -25.33 -17.31
C SER A 644 10.23 -24.64 -18.55
N GLY A 645 10.09 -23.31 -18.55
CA GLY A 645 9.34 -22.55 -19.56
C GLY A 645 7.82 -22.79 -19.55
N LYS A 646 7.30 -23.62 -18.63
CA LYS A 646 5.89 -24.00 -18.47
C LYS A 646 5.32 -23.50 -17.13
N ILE A 647 4.03 -23.74 -16.89
CA ILE A 647 3.39 -23.45 -15.60
C ILE A 647 3.84 -24.48 -14.55
N GLU A 648 4.58 -24.04 -13.54
CA GLU A 648 5.13 -24.91 -12.48
C GLU A 648 4.15 -25.03 -11.30
N ILE A 649 3.36 -26.11 -11.32
CA ILE A 649 2.49 -26.50 -10.21
C ILE A 649 3.33 -27.12 -9.10
N TYR A 650 4.23 -28.04 -9.47
CA TYR A 650 5.40 -28.40 -8.67
C TYR A 650 6.57 -27.51 -9.12
N SER A 651 7.27 -26.86 -8.18
CA SER A 651 8.51 -26.15 -8.49
C SER A 651 9.69 -26.70 -7.69
N SER A 652 10.66 -27.27 -8.39
CA SER A 652 11.91 -27.81 -7.84
C SER A 652 12.71 -26.77 -7.06
N GLN A 653 12.61 -25.49 -7.43
CA GLN A 653 13.26 -24.40 -6.68
C GLN A 653 12.67 -24.26 -5.27
N LEU A 654 11.36 -24.46 -5.11
CA LEU A 654 10.70 -24.44 -3.81
C LEU A 654 10.97 -25.73 -3.01
N ALA A 655 11.14 -26.88 -3.66
CA ALA A 655 11.61 -28.11 -2.99
C ALA A 655 13.02 -27.92 -2.41
N HIS A 656 13.94 -27.33 -3.18
CA HIS A 656 15.30 -27.03 -2.72
C HIS A 656 15.33 -25.98 -1.59
N ILE A 657 14.49 -24.95 -1.66
CA ILE A 657 14.35 -23.97 -0.56
C ILE A 657 13.81 -24.66 0.70
N ALA A 658 12.76 -25.49 0.58
CA ALA A 658 12.16 -26.20 1.72
C ALA A 658 13.12 -27.17 2.42
N SER A 659 14.09 -27.75 1.70
CA SER A 659 15.10 -28.66 2.27
C SER A 659 16.40 -27.98 2.74
N THR A 660 16.56 -26.67 2.54
CA THR A 660 17.79 -25.93 2.90
C THR A 660 17.57 -24.76 3.85
N TRP A 661 16.34 -24.25 4.00
CA TRP A 661 16.06 -23.10 4.87
C TRP A 661 15.78 -23.50 6.31
N GLU A 662 16.23 -22.67 7.25
CA GLU A 662 15.92 -22.79 8.67
C GLU A 662 14.52 -22.18 8.91
N LEU A 663 13.50 -23.04 9.02
CA LEU A 663 12.12 -22.65 9.27
C LEU A 663 11.79 -22.68 10.78
N ALA A 664 10.93 -21.77 11.25
CA ALA A 664 10.43 -21.80 12.62
C ALA A 664 9.38 -22.90 12.80
N GLU A 665 9.11 -23.31 14.05
CA GLU A 665 8.12 -24.34 14.35
C GLU A 665 6.73 -23.99 13.77
N GLY A 666 6.23 -24.83 12.87
CA GLY A 666 4.97 -24.63 12.14
C GLY A 666 5.05 -23.73 10.89
N ASP A 667 6.21 -23.19 10.53
CA ASP A 667 6.42 -22.57 9.20
C ASP A 667 6.61 -23.69 8.15
N VAL A 668 5.99 -23.53 6.98
CA VAL A 668 6.07 -24.51 5.87
C VAL A 668 6.35 -23.79 4.56
N ILE A 669 7.31 -24.32 3.78
CA ILE A 669 7.51 -24.05 2.36
C ILE A 669 7.28 -25.38 1.63
N SER A 670 6.57 -25.38 0.50
CA SER A 670 6.28 -26.61 -0.25
C SER A 670 6.38 -26.38 -1.77
N PRO A 671 6.91 -27.35 -2.54
CA PRO A 671 6.92 -27.26 -3.99
C PRO A 671 5.52 -27.24 -4.61
N LEU A 672 4.49 -27.78 -3.92
CA LEU A 672 3.09 -27.75 -4.34
C LEU A 672 2.30 -26.63 -3.64
N PRO A 673 1.23 -26.10 -4.25
CA PRO A 673 0.31 -25.14 -3.61
C PRO A 673 -0.68 -25.84 -2.67
N ILE A 674 -0.19 -26.31 -1.52
CA ILE A 674 -0.95 -27.01 -0.49
C ILE A 674 -1.60 -26.05 0.52
N TYR A 675 -2.61 -26.51 1.26
CA TYR A 675 -3.07 -25.83 2.47
C TYR A 675 -2.13 -26.19 3.63
N THR A 676 -1.79 -25.20 4.45
CA THR A 676 -1.04 -25.37 5.69
C THR A 676 -1.78 -24.68 6.84
N PRO A 677 -1.99 -25.36 7.99
CA PRO A 677 -2.30 -24.69 9.25
C PRO A 677 -1.26 -23.63 9.60
N THR A 678 -1.60 -22.70 10.49
CA THR A 678 -0.70 -21.62 10.91
C THR A 678 -0.85 -21.31 12.39
N PHE A 679 0.19 -20.75 12.99
CA PHE A 679 0.05 -20.00 14.24
C PHE A 679 -1.08 -18.96 14.10
N GLU A 680 -1.83 -18.74 15.17
CA GLU A 680 -3.01 -17.86 15.24
C GLU A 680 -4.04 -18.11 14.10
N GLY A 681 -4.09 -19.35 13.61
CA GLY A 681 -5.02 -19.86 12.61
C GLY A 681 -6.42 -20.14 13.16
N TRP A 682 -7.23 -20.87 12.38
CA TRP A 682 -8.59 -21.24 12.78
C TRP A 682 -8.62 -22.46 13.72
N ASP A 683 -7.54 -23.24 13.75
CA ASP A 683 -7.30 -24.50 14.45
C ASP A 683 -6.27 -24.38 15.60
N ASP A 684 -5.63 -23.22 15.75
CA ASP A 684 -4.62 -22.97 16.79
C ASP A 684 -5.21 -23.12 18.22
N PRO A 685 -4.59 -23.92 19.12
CA PRO A 685 -5.05 -24.08 20.51
C PRO A 685 -5.25 -22.79 21.30
N LYS A 686 -4.53 -21.70 20.95
CA LYS A 686 -4.65 -20.35 21.53
C LYS A 686 -6.05 -19.75 21.35
N ARG A 687 -6.88 -20.31 20.46
CA ARG A 687 -8.32 -19.99 20.36
C ARG A 687 -9.13 -20.31 21.62
N SER A 688 -8.62 -21.14 22.53
CA SER A 688 -9.21 -21.33 23.87
C SER A 688 -9.15 -20.06 24.73
N THR A 689 -8.13 -19.21 24.52
CA THR A 689 -7.91 -17.94 25.23
C THR A 689 -8.38 -16.74 24.41
N PHE A 690 -8.17 -16.77 23.09
CA PHE A 690 -8.44 -15.69 22.15
C PHE A 690 -9.28 -16.22 20.96
N PRO A 691 -10.59 -16.43 21.15
CA PRO A 691 -11.40 -17.25 20.23
C PRO A 691 -11.71 -16.60 18.88
N LEU A 692 -11.53 -15.29 18.72
CA LEU A 692 -11.90 -14.55 17.50
C LEU A 692 -10.68 -14.36 16.59
N GLN A 693 -10.78 -14.81 15.33
CA GLN A 693 -9.80 -14.48 14.30
C GLN A 693 -9.99 -13.01 13.87
N LEU A 694 -8.97 -12.16 14.02
CA LEU A 694 -9.01 -10.75 13.65
C LEU A 694 -8.17 -10.47 12.40
N PHE A 695 -8.76 -9.76 11.42
CA PHE A 695 -8.03 -9.25 10.26
C PHE A 695 -8.26 -7.77 9.97
N GLY A 696 -7.32 -7.16 9.25
CA GLY A 696 -7.38 -5.76 8.82
C GLY A 696 -7.98 -5.61 7.43
N PHE A 697 -8.71 -4.52 7.18
CA PHE A 697 -9.15 -4.17 5.83
C PHE A 697 -8.90 -2.70 5.47
N HIS A 698 -8.67 -2.42 4.18
CA HIS A 698 -8.54 -1.05 3.67
C HIS A 698 -9.84 -0.29 3.88
N TYR A 699 -9.76 0.91 4.49
CA TYR A 699 -10.94 1.62 4.95
C TYR A 699 -11.22 2.92 4.19
N LYS A 700 -12.49 3.18 3.87
CA LYS A 700 -12.93 4.21 2.91
C LYS A 700 -12.45 5.63 3.24
N SER A 701 -12.33 5.99 4.51
CA SER A 701 -11.89 7.32 4.96
C SER A 701 -10.41 7.62 4.73
N ARG A 702 -9.58 6.63 4.40
CA ARG A 702 -8.11 6.78 4.36
C ARG A 702 -7.44 5.91 3.31
N THR A 703 -6.14 6.09 3.13
CA THR A 703 -5.29 5.26 2.26
C THR A 703 -4.08 4.83 3.06
N HIS A 704 -4.11 3.58 3.55
CA HIS A 704 -3.33 3.19 4.73
C HIS A 704 -3.62 4.21 5.85
N SER A 705 -2.62 4.92 6.37
CA SER A 705 -2.83 6.02 7.33
C SER A 705 -2.95 7.44 6.72
N SER A 706 -2.79 7.62 5.40
CA SER A 706 -3.03 8.95 4.79
C SER A 706 -4.51 9.32 4.87
N TYR A 707 -4.80 10.58 5.24
CA TYR A 707 -6.12 11.10 5.60
C TYR A 707 -6.71 10.60 6.95
N GLY A 708 -5.94 9.84 7.75
CA GLY A 708 -6.43 9.28 9.02
C GLY A 708 -6.85 10.30 10.08
N ASN A 709 -6.40 11.55 9.97
CA ASN A 709 -6.71 12.67 10.87
C ASN A 709 -7.84 13.61 10.37
N ILE A 710 -8.44 13.37 9.20
CA ILE A 710 -9.42 14.30 8.62
C ILE A 710 -10.83 14.09 9.19
N ASP A 711 -11.27 15.05 10.01
CA ASP A 711 -12.56 15.12 10.72
C ASP A 711 -13.77 14.59 9.94
N VAL A 712 -14.05 15.13 8.74
CA VAL A 712 -15.23 14.75 7.95
C VAL A 712 -15.16 13.33 7.40
N LEU A 713 -13.96 12.77 7.27
CA LEU A 713 -13.77 11.38 6.83
C LEU A 713 -13.90 10.42 8.01
N GLN A 714 -13.40 10.80 9.19
CA GLN A 714 -13.64 10.08 10.44
C GLN A 714 -15.14 10.04 10.81
N ALA A 715 -15.85 11.16 10.60
CA ALA A 715 -17.29 11.25 10.84
C ALA A 715 -18.12 10.39 9.87
N ALA A 716 -17.77 10.42 8.57
CA ALA A 716 -18.47 9.64 7.54
C ALA A 716 -18.14 8.14 7.56
N CYS A 717 -16.97 7.76 8.07
CA CYS A 717 -16.50 6.38 8.21
C CYS A 717 -15.69 6.27 9.51
N ARG A 718 -16.37 5.88 10.59
CA ARG A 718 -15.85 5.79 11.96
C ARG A 718 -14.88 4.61 12.13
N GLN A 719 -13.93 4.71 13.08
CA GLN A 719 -13.12 3.55 13.44
C GLN A 719 -13.93 2.63 14.36
N GLU A 720 -14.23 1.42 13.88
CA GLU A 720 -15.13 0.47 14.52
C GLU A 720 -14.58 -0.96 14.35
N VAL A 721 -14.77 -1.84 15.34
CA VAL A 721 -14.51 -3.28 15.21
C VAL A 721 -15.80 -4.01 14.82
N TRP A 722 -15.77 -4.77 13.74
CA TRP A 722 -16.91 -5.53 13.23
C TRP A 722 -16.98 -6.87 13.95
N ILE A 723 -18.13 -7.18 14.54
CA ILE A 723 -18.39 -8.43 15.27
C ILE A 723 -19.75 -9.00 14.85
N ASN A 724 -19.82 -10.32 14.68
CA ASN A 724 -21.07 -11.00 14.34
C ASN A 724 -22.07 -10.94 15.52
N PRO A 725 -23.40 -10.79 15.29
CA PRO A 725 -24.41 -10.76 16.35
C PRO A 725 -24.34 -11.96 17.31
N LEU A 726 -24.04 -13.17 16.81
CA LEU A 726 -23.93 -14.37 17.63
C LEU A 726 -22.76 -14.30 18.62
N ASP A 727 -21.68 -13.61 18.27
CA ASP A 727 -20.49 -13.47 19.13
C ASP A 727 -20.56 -12.25 20.02
N ALA A 728 -21.23 -11.19 19.58
CA ALA A 728 -21.57 -10.03 20.40
C ALA A 728 -22.57 -10.39 21.51
N GLN A 729 -23.60 -11.19 21.21
CA GLN A 729 -24.60 -11.66 22.18
C GLN A 729 -23.95 -12.46 23.32
N LYS A 730 -23.03 -13.38 23.01
CA LYS A 730 -22.25 -14.15 24.02
C LYS A 730 -21.43 -13.26 24.96
N ARG A 731 -21.12 -12.03 24.54
CA ARG A 731 -20.25 -11.07 25.25
C ARG A 731 -21.01 -9.89 25.88
N GLY A 732 -22.35 -9.86 25.75
CA GLY A 732 -23.15 -8.71 26.20
C GLY A 732 -22.89 -7.40 25.45
N ILE A 733 -22.36 -7.47 24.22
CA ILE A 733 -21.99 -6.31 23.40
C ILE A 733 -23.17 -5.90 22.49
N ALA A 734 -23.59 -4.65 22.61
CA ALA A 734 -24.55 -3.99 21.72
C ALA A 734 -23.81 -3.13 20.66
N ASN A 735 -24.52 -2.77 19.59
CA ASN A 735 -23.95 -1.91 18.55
C ASN A 735 -23.69 -0.49 19.06
N GLY A 736 -22.45 -0.03 18.99
CA GLY A 736 -22.01 1.27 19.48
C GLY A 736 -21.41 1.23 20.89
N ASP A 737 -21.48 0.10 21.60
CA ASP A 737 -20.76 -0.07 22.87
C ASP A 737 -19.25 0.13 22.68
N LYS A 738 -18.61 0.75 23.66
CA LYS A 738 -17.14 0.83 23.71
C LYS A 738 -16.60 -0.53 24.14
N VAL A 739 -15.66 -1.08 23.37
CA VAL A 739 -15.03 -2.37 23.66
C VAL A 739 -13.51 -2.23 23.71
N ARG A 740 -12.88 -3.13 24.48
CA ARG A 740 -11.46 -3.45 24.33
C ARG A 740 -11.33 -4.64 23.38
N VAL A 741 -10.36 -4.58 22.48
CA VAL A 741 -9.93 -5.69 21.63
C VAL A 741 -8.46 -5.94 21.95
N PHE A 742 -8.12 -7.13 22.40
CA PHE A 742 -6.81 -7.39 23.00
C PHE A 742 -6.30 -8.81 22.74
N ASN A 743 -4.99 -8.95 22.86
CA ASN A 743 -4.30 -10.23 22.95
C ASN A 743 -3.03 -10.07 23.81
N ASP A 744 -2.07 -10.98 23.67
CA ASP A 744 -0.79 -10.95 24.39
C ASP A 744 0.14 -9.79 24.01
N ARG A 745 -0.10 -9.11 22.89
CA ARG A 745 0.75 -8.02 22.37
C ARG A 745 0.26 -6.63 22.76
N GLY A 746 -1.03 -6.47 23.06
CA GLY A 746 -1.59 -5.18 23.51
C GLY A 746 -3.11 -5.10 23.51
N GLU A 747 -3.63 -3.89 23.73
CA GLU A 747 -5.06 -3.57 23.77
C GLU A 747 -5.37 -2.32 22.93
N VAL A 748 -6.42 -2.39 22.11
CA VAL A 748 -7.02 -1.24 21.44
C VAL A 748 -8.44 -0.98 21.96
N ARG A 749 -8.88 0.30 21.98
CA ARG A 749 -10.21 0.69 22.46
C ARG A 749 -11.01 1.46 21.41
N LEU A 750 -12.13 0.90 20.97
CA LEU A 750 -13.01 1.48 19.94
C LEU A 750 -14.48 1.03 20.08
N PRO A 751 -15.43 1.66 19.39
CA PRO A 751 -16.81 1.17 19.33
C PRO A 751 -16.96 -0.16 18.59
N ALA A 752 -17.83 -1.03 19.08
CA ALA A 752 -18.25 -2.25 18.41
C ALA A 752 -19.34 -1.97 17.36
N LYS A 753 -19.15 -2.52 16.16
CA LYS A 753 -20.17 -2.60 15.11
C LYS A 753 -20.70 -4.02 15.04
N VAL A 754 -21.86 -4.24 15.65
CA VAL A 754 -22.52 -5.54 15.65
C VAL A 754 -23.26 -5.70 14.33
N THR A 755 -22.83 -6.61 13.46
CA THR A 755 -23.35 -6.70 12.09
C THR A 755 -23.28 -8.12 11.51
N PRO A 756 -24.33 -8.63 10.84
CA PRO A 756 -24.29 -9.94 10.17
C PRO A 756 -23.38 -9.95 8.93
N ARG A 757 -22.78 -8.80 8.54
CA ARG A 757 -21.86 -8.65 7.41
C ARG A 757 -20.46 -9.26 7.66
N ILE A 758 -20.30 -10.17 8.62
CA ILE A 758 -19.03 -10.86 8.93
C ILE A 758 -19.32 -12.27 9.48
N LEU A 759 -18.47 -13.26 9.16
CA LEU A 759 -18.61 -14.64 9.61
C LEU A 759 -18.54 -14.76 11.15
N PRO A 760 -19.34 -15.63 11.80
CA PRO A 760 -19.17 -15.94 13.23
C PRO A 760 -17.78 -16.50 13.56
N GLY A 761 -17.24 -16.17 14.73
CA GLY A 761 -15.88 -16.49 15.13
C GLY A 761 -14.79 -15.62 14.46
N VAL A 762 -15.19 -14.64 13.65
CA VAL A 762 -14.29 -13.72 12.93
C VAL A 762 -14.63 -12.27 13.29
N SER A 763 -13.58 -11.45 13.41
CA SER A 763 -13.63 -10.02 13.68
C SER A 763 -12.81 -9.26 12.63
N ALA A 764 -13.15 -8.00 12.38
CA ALA A 764 -12.42 -7.17 11.43
C ALA A 764 -12.38 -5.69 11.84
N MET A 765 -11.29 -4.99 11.58
CA MET A 765 -11.22 -3.53 11.77
C MET A 765 -10.47 -2.81 10.63
N GLY A 766 -10.83 -1.54 10.41
CA GLY A 766 -10.22 -0.74 9.35
C GLY A 766 -8.75 -0.42 9.65
N GLN A 767 -7.81 -0.86 8.81
CA GLN A 767 -6.38 -0.61 9.04
C GLN A 767 -6.03 0.90 8.94
N GLY A 768 -4.87 1.28 9.47
CA GLY A 768 -4.29 2.61 9.28
C GLY A 768 -4.94 3.76 10.07
N ALA A 769 -5.78 3.47 11.06
CA ALA A 769 -6.07 4.47 12.09
C ALA A 769 -4.76 4.89 12.79
N TRP A 770 -4.66 6.15 13.23
CA TRP A 770 -3.42 6.67 13.81
C TRP A 770 -3.29 6.20 15.26
N HIS A 771 -2.23 5.43 15.54
CA HIS A 771 -1.94 4.93 16.89
C HIS A 771 -1.84 6.08 17.91
N ASN A 772 -2.58 5.96 19.01
CA ASN A 772 -2.68 6.95 20.07
C ASN A 772 -2.84 6.29 21.45
N ALA A 773 -1.70 5.94 22.05
CA ALA A 773 -1.54 5.45 23.42
C ALA A 773 -0.53 6.29 24.20
N ASP A 774 -0.57 6.24 25.54
CA ASP A 774 0.57 6.65 26.36
C ASP A 774 1.58 5.49 26.43
N MET A 775 2.67 5.60 25.68
CA MET A 775 3.71 4.57 25.61
C MET A 775 4.59 4.48 26.87
N ALA A 776 4.55 5.49 27.74
CA ALA A 776 5.22 5.49 29.04
C ALA A 776 4.29 5.04 30.18
N GLY A 777 2.97 5.12 29.96
CA GLY A 777 1.91 4.70 30.87
C GLY A 777 1.33 3.33 30.51
N ASP A 778 0.02 3.29 30.26
CA ASP A 778 -0.76 2.05 30.11
C ASP A 778 -0.59 1.33 28.74
N LYS A 779 0.02 1.98 27.75
CA LYS A 779 0.15 1.51 26.36
C LYS A 779 -1.18 1.16 25.66
N ILE A 780 -2.30 1.73 26.11
CA ILE A 780 -3.64 1.43 25.58
C ILE A 780 -3.96 2.32 24.36
N ASP A 781 -4.14 1.71 23.19
CA ASP A 781 -4.33 2.46 21.95
C ASP A 781 -5.79 2.87 21.70
N HIS A 782 -6.05 4.14 22.04
CA HIS A 782 -7.32 4.83 21.81
C HIS A 782 -7.52 5.30 20.36
N GLY A 783 -6.49 5.22 19.51
CA GLY A 783 -6.63 5.39 18.06
C GLY A 783 -7.06 4.10 17.35
N ALA A 784 -6.92 2.96 18.03
CA ALA A 784 -7.21 1.62 17.55
C ALA A 784 -6.58 1.29 16.20
N CYS A 785 -5.26 1.41 16.15
CA CYS A 785 -4.42 0.83 15.11
C CYS A 785 -4.33 -0.70 15.31
N ILE A 786 -4.85 -1.48 14.36
CA ILE A 786 -4.80 -2.95 14.41
C ILE A 786 -3.41 -3.53 14.69
N ASN A 787 -2.34 -2.83 14.27
CA ASN A 787 -0.97 -3.32 14.40
C ASN A 787 -0.42 -3.30 15.84
N THR A 788 -1.15 -2.71 16.79
CA THR A 788 -0.95 -2.95 18.23
C THR A 788 -1.18 -4.42 18.61
N LEU A 789 -1.89 -5.17 17.77
CA LEU A 789 -2.29 -6.57 17.98
C LEU A 789 -1.61 -7.57 17.02
N THR A 790 -0.79 -7.12 16.05
CA THR A 790 -0.23 -8.00 14.99
C THR A 790 1.18 -8.49 15.30
N THR A 791 1.50 -9.73 14.94
CA THR A 791 2.81 -10.34 15.22
C THR A 791 3.94 -9.84 14.31
N LEU A 792 5.17 -9.83 14.84
CA LEU A 792 6.42 -9.62 14.10
C LEU A 792 6.93 -10.89 13.40
N ARG A 793 6.41 -12.09 13.70
CA ARG A 793 6.77 -13.33 12.99
C ARG A 793 6.48 -13.15 11.49
N PRO A 794 7.46 -13.32 10.59
CA PRO A 794 7.25 -13.16 9.16
C PRO A 794 6.59 -14.40 8.54
N SER A 795 6.20 -14.31 7.27
CA SER A 795 5.80 -15.50 6.48
C SER A 795 7.02 -16.34 6.04
N PRO A 796 6.89 -17.67 5.82
CA PRO A 796 8.05 -18.57 5.70
C PRO A 796 9.03 -18.25 4.55
N LEU A 797 8.50 -17.99 3.35
CA LEU A 797 9.26 -17.89 2.09
C LEU A 797 9.61 -16.44 1.74
N ALA A 798 8.61 -15.57 1.69
CA ALA A 798 8.79 -14.17 1.32
C ALA A 798 9.39 -13.32 2.45
N LYS A 799 9.48 -13.89 3.66
CA LYS A 799 9.72 -13.16 4.93
C LYS A 799 8.81 -11.93 5.04
N GLY A 800 7.55 -12.08 4.61
CA GLY A 800 6.56 -11.02 4.45
C GLY A 800 5.74 -10.77 5.71
N ASN A 801 4.76 -9.86 5.63
CA ASN A 801 3.96 -9.37 6.76
C ASN A 801 2.59 -10.11 6.90
N PRO A 802 2.42 -11.04 7.86
CA PRO A 802 1.17 -11.80 8.04
C PRO A 802 0.14 -11.05 8.90
N GLN A 803 -0.05 -9.75 8.65
CA GLN A 803 -0.86 -8.86 9.50
C GLN A 803 -2.37 -9.18 9.53
N HIS A 804 -2.84 -10.18 8.79
CA HIS A 804 -4.22 -10.69 8.85
C HIS A 804 -4.35 -12.01 9.64
N THR A 805 -3.24 -12.54 10.18
CA THR A 805 -3.20 -13.72 11.06
C THR A 805 -3.09 -13.27 12.50
N ASN A 806 -4.24 -13.12 13.17
CA ASN A 806 -4.29 -12.68 14.55
C ASN A 806 -5.43 -13.37 15.29
N LEU A 807 -5.19 -13.76 16.54
CA LEU A 807 -6.22 -14.12 17.50
C LEU A 807 -6.39 -13.01 18.54
N VAL A 808 -7.64 -12.75 18.93
CA VAL A 808 -8.02 -11.75 19.95
C VAL A 808 -9.22 -12.22 20.78
N GLU A 809 -9.44 -11.53 21.90
CA GLU A 809 -10.75 -11.45 22.55
C GLU A 809 -11.25 -9.99 22.54
N ILE A 810 -12.57 -9.82 22.66
CA ILE A 810 -13.30 -8.56 22.66
C ILE A 810 -14.22 -8.53 23.88
N GLU A 811 -14.08 -7.50 24.71
CA GLU A 811 -14.87 -7.31 25.93
C GLU A 811 -15.48 -5.89 25.97
N LYS A 812 -16.64 -5.76 26.60
CA LYS A 812 -17.29 -4.46 26.86
C LYS A 812 -16.54 -3.70 27.97
N ILE A 813 -16.50 -2.36 27.85
CA ILE A 813 -15.98 -1.42 28.85
C ILE A 813 -17.14 -0.59 29.42
#